data_AF-A0A381X1F5-F1
#
_entry.id   AF-A0A381X1F5-F1
#
_cell.length_a   1.000
_cell.length_b   1.000
_cell.length_c   1.000
_cell.angle_alpha   90.00
_cell.angle_beta   90.00
_cell.angle_gamma   90.00
#
_symmetry.space_group_name_H-M   'P 1'
#
loop_
_entity.id
_entity.type
_entity.pdbx_description
1 polymer ?
#
loop_
_entity_poly.entity_id
_entity_poly.type
_entity_poly.pdbx_seq_one_letter_code
_entity_poly.pdbx_strand_id
1 'polypeptide(L)'
;MQFGCTQEWLGSVTNKKADQAFRFLLGCIPFAIFLMPLNVFSSTFNLDVDDDREITALTDGLITIRYLFGFSGESLISGALGSEALRNSPEQVIDYLEENRTTLDVDGDGTTTALTDGLLVIRDLFGFSGSSLTTGALAPDATRTSADAIAEYIAGLKDTGDVPTYWIDPYYGTKTPSFYSPAPDGYELFDSDIQVHGQLEGLDHDPTASPGAGKFIFNRVYHAFKHGLAWGQQFGVFGSWLGSFGNNSIEGGLWVNPKTAGPHFYPTLHLAGIGDAYYACNDVQMGSGLYEVFVGDRWLTMIQISNKVLTVPGVNIAFDMEQDPYENDNGIWIGSGWSYLNLDHPRGYKFWMSFIESYDYQGPINGYMPEHWNWIDPEKIEEGSYAQNLADQGEAFGTFATKGSKEDSGTGNERIGLRAHDVGDGTYYLPVANLPDYKEREYLLAHPQSIELSTMEAFSTALRSGGLGETLIPTTNKDFQSIYESTHNQLKIVEEIDGEEHRFMIVPSYRIGFESSLGYVQWDHSTADLKERQASQNGYIYVRKLTDKWEVEEGAGDDYRNHPNSYQTEVVDAPDEIVRAPRVTHRFFNYKERDTNHPDFQNWDTSGKTRYQRSLQNGSIATYVWFKFIEQPAVKTAQQNHPETYTDSYLNQLQSYIEEFHRQINEQSMQNPTDPVFINYRGANQPDSNDPHLVKLDPAQIVQPEPGYEVGYVPVVISVYHPDVYSSNGRGLIEQPDDPCSNADWTDTYHPDIE
;
A
#
# COMPACT_ATOMS: atom_id res chain seq x y z
N MET A 1 -29.58 -17.86 29.49
CA MET A 1 -30.58 -17.97 30.58
C MET A 1 -30.05 -17.20 31.78
N GLN A 2 -30.79 -16.35 32.51
CA GLN A 2 -32.25 -16.28 32.73
C GLN A 2 -32.57 -14.87 33.33
N PHE A 3 -33.66 -14.15 33.03
CA PHE A 3 -34.64 -14.16 31.92
C PHE A 3 -35.64 -13.00 32.13
N GLY A 4 -36.39 -12.64 31.07
CA GLY A 4 -37.82 -12.26 31.15
C GLY A 4 -38.16 -10.82 30.76
N CYS A 5 -39.27 -10.51 30.08
CA CYS A 5 -40.41 -11.29 29.52
C CYS A 5 -41.15 -10.39 28.47
N THR A 6 -41.85 -10.83 27.42
CA THR A 6 -42.15 -12.17 26.85
C THR A 6 -42.73 -12.03 25.41
N GLN A 7 -42.69 -13.13 24.63
CA GLN A 7 -43.74 -13.71 23.74
C GLN A 7 -45.07 -12.95 23.44
N GLU A 8 -45.80 -13.20 22.34
CA GLU A 8 -45.52 -13.78 21.00
C GLU A 8 -46.81 -13.70 20.14
N TRP A 9 -46.66 -13.69 18.82
CA TRP A 9 -47.44 -14.42 17.80
C TRP A 9 -49.00 -14.51 17.82
N LEU A 10 -49.63 -14.02 16.73
CA LEU A 10 -50.80 -14.56 15.99
C LEU A 10 -51.17 -13.51 14.91
N GLY A 11 -51.40 -13.79 13.61
CA GLY A 11 -51.34 -15.00 12.81
C GLY A 11 -51.71 -14.67 11.34
N SER A 12 -51.31 -15.51 10.38
CA SER A 12 -51.41 -15.25 8.92
C SER A 12 -52.81 -15.28 8.30
N VAL A 13 -53.12 -14.43 7.30
CA VAL A 13 -54.23 -14.66 6.32
C VAL A 13 -53.89 -14.18 4.88
N THR A 14 -53.34 -15.10 4.07
CA THR A 14 -53.65 -15.44 2.65
C THR A 14 -53.89 -14.41 1.52
N ASN A 15 -53.11 -14.62 0.43
CA ASN A 15 -53.52 -14.81 -0.99
C ASN A 15 -54.15 -13.71 -1.91
N LYS A 16 -53.54 -13.67 -3.12
CA LYS A 16 -54.14 -13.64 -4.49
C LYS A 16 -54.69 -12.33 -5.10
N LYS A 17 -54.06 -11.98 -6.22
CA LYS A 17 -54.62 -11.67 -7.55
C LYS A 17 -55.83 -10.72 -7.61
N ALA A 18 -55.58 -9.51 -8.11
CA ALA A 18 -56.54 -8.80 -8.96
C ALA A 18 -56.17 -9.01 -10.45
N ASP A 19 -57.17 -9.24 -11.30
CA ASP A 19 -57.05 -9.49 -12.74
C ASP A 19 -58.30 -8.94 -13.44
N GLN A 20 -58.23 -8.73 -14.77
CA GLN A 20 -59.29 -8.35 -15.71
C GLN A 20 -59.73 -6.86 -15.68
N ALA A 21 -60.07 -6.21 -16.80
CA ALA A 21 -60.28 -6.63 -18.21
C ALA A 21 -59.84 -5.48 -19.17
N PHE A 22 -59.80 -5.57 -20.52
CA PHE A 22 -60.66 -6.27 -21.49
C PHE A 22 -59.94 -6.46 -22.86
N ARG A 23 -60.50 -7.25 -23.80
CA ARG A 23 -59.84 -7.76 -25.04
C ARG A 23 -60.40 -7.20 -26.38
N PHE A 24 -59.64 -7.49 -27.46
CA PHE A 24 -59.99 -7.66 -28.90
C PHE A 24 -59.93 -6.46 -29.87
N LEU A 25 -59.04 -6.54 -30.88
CA LEU A 25 -59.37 -7.08 -32.22
C LEU A 25 -58.12 -7.50 -33.04
N LEU A 26 -58.29 -8.26 -34.13
CA LEU A 26 -57.21 -8.78 -34.99
C LEU A 26 -56.92 -7.91 -36.23
N GLY A 27 -55.62 -7.76 -36.57
CA GLY A 27 -55.06 -8.10 -37.89
C GLY A 27 -54.99 -7.04 -39.02
N CYS A 28 -53.77 -6.61 -39.38
CA CYS A 28 -53.17 -6.60 -40.75
C CYS A 28 -51.84 -5.79 -40.82
N ILE A 29 -50.73 -6.46 -41.22
CA ILE A 29 -49.66 -6.10 -42.20
C ILE A 29 -49.26 -4.60 -42.39
N PRO A 30 -47.95 -4.20 -42.55
CA PRO A 30 -46.75 -4.99 -42.87
C PRO A 30 -45.50 -4.78 -41.97
N PHE A 31 -44.51 -5.62 -42.25
CA PHE A 31 -43.08 -5.49 -41.95
C PHE A 31 -42.50 -4.14 -42.41
N ALA A 32 -41.88 -3.38 -41.51
CA ALA A 32 -41.03 -2.24 -41.84
C ALA A 32 -39.76 -2.31 -40.98
N ILE A 33 -38.62 -2.61 -41.63
CA ILE A 33 -37.31 -2.52 -40.98
C ILE A 33 -37.02 -1.02 -40.81
N PHE A 34 -37.14 -0.53 -39.59
CA PHE A 34 -36.60 0.78 -39.22
C PHE A 34 -35.17 0.56 -38.71
N LEU A 35 -34.20 0.77 -39.59
CA LEU A 35 -32.80 0.95 -39.20
C LEU A 35 -32.74 2.22 -38.34
N MET A 36 -32.77 2.05 -37.01
CA MET A 36 -32.22 3.07 -36.13
C MET A 36 -30.70 3.07 -36.31
N PRO A 37 -30.05 4.22 -36.57
CA PRO A 37 -28.61 4.29 -36.45
C PRO A 37 -28.23 4.01 -34.99
N LEU A 38 -27.17 3.23 -34.78
CA LEU A 38 -26.48 3.26 -33.49
C LEU A 38 -25.95 4.68 -33.30
N ASN A 39 -26.33 5.35 -32.22
CA ASN A 39 -25.56 6.51 -31.77
C ASN A 39 -24.26 5.97 -31.17
N VAL A 40 -23.16 6.35 -31.81
CA VAL A 40 -21.79 6.02 -31.44
C VAL A 40 -21.42 6.72 -30.13
N PHE A 41 -20.41 6.19 -29.44
CA PHE A 41 -19.78 6.78 -28.27
C PHE A 41 -19.49 8.28 -28.46
N SER A 42 -19.78 9.08 -27.44
CA SER A 42 -19.25 10.44 -27.33
C SER A 42 -17.91 10.36 -26.62
N SER A 43 -16.81 10.26 -27.38
CA SER A 43 -15.49 10.56 -26.86
C SER A 43 -15.43 12.03 -26.46
N THR A 44 -14.89 12.34 -25.29
CA THR A 44 -14.46 13.69 -24.95
C THR A 44 -13.20 14.03 -25.74
N PHE A 45 -13.09 15.27 -26.23
CA PHE A 45 -11.86 15.77 -26.82
C PHE A 45 -10.72 15.75 -25.79
N ASN A 46 -9.51 15.47 -26.26
CA ASN A 46 -8.28 15.59 -25.49
C ASN A 46 -7.19 16.32 -26.31
N LEU A 47 -6.07 16.63 -25.67
CA LEU A 47 -4.88 17.20 -26.30
C LEU A 47 -3.86 16.15 -26.77
N ASP A 48 -4.19 14.87 -26.79
CA ASP A 48 -3.41 13.84 -27.52
C ASP A 48 -3.85 13.88 -29.01
N VAL A 49 -3.19 14.78 -29.73
CA VAL A 49 -3.56 15.21 -31.09
C VAL A 49 -3.00 14.26 -32.15
N ASP A 50 -1.92 13.55 -31.86
CA ASP A 50 -1.39 12.50 -32.74
C ASP A 50 -1.68 11.05 -32.30
N ASP A 51 -2.45 10.88 -31.22
CA ASP A 51 -3.02 9.61 -30.73
C ASP A 51 -1.93 8.62 -30.29
N ASP A 52 -0.90 9.12 -29.60
CA ASP A 52 0.27 8.34 -29.12
C ASP A 52 0.25 8.04 -27.61
N ARG A 53 -0.75 8.57 -26.89
CA ARG A 53 -0.99 8.49 -25.43
C ARG A 53 -0.08 9.35 -24.55
N GLU A 54 0.83 10.12 -25.13
CA GLU A 54 1.49 11.22 -24.43
C GLU A 54 0.80 12.56 -24.81
N ILE A 55 1.02 13.60 -24.02
CA ILE A 55 0.61 14.96 -24.38
C ILE A 55 1.80 15.88 -24.15
N THR A 56 2.47 16.29 -25.22
CA THR A 56 3.73 17.05 -25.12
C THR A 56 3.71 18.38 -25.87
N ALA A 57 4.57 19.31 -25.45
CA ALA A 57 4.67 20.63 -26.09
C ALA A 57 5.23 20.59 -27.51
N LEU A 58 6.04 19.57 -27.84
CA LEU A 58 6.72 19.45 -29.13
C LEU A 58 5.98 18.54 -30.13
N THR A 59 5.05 17.72 -29.63
CA THR A 59 4.07 17.00 -30.44
C THR A 59 2.79 17.83 -30.52
N ASP A 60 1.89 17.65 -29.57
CA ASP A 60 0.51 18.11 -29.58
C ASP A 60 0.37 19.62 -29.51
N GLY A 61 1.14 20.24 -28.61
CA GLY A 61 1.18 21.69 -28.49
C GLY A 61 1.64 22.35 -29.80
N LEU A 62 2.59 21.71 -30.49
CA LEU A 62 3.14 22.19 -31.76
C LEU A 62 2.19 21.93 -32.93
N ILE A 63 1.53 20.77 -33.00
CA ILE A 63 0.49 20.48 -33.99
C ILE A 63 -0.70 21.44 -33.81
N THR A 64 -1.21 21.58 -32.58
CA THR A 64 -2.35 22.45 -32.24
C THR A 64 -2.10 23.89 -32.68
N ILE A 65 -0.96 24.49 -32.32
CA ILE A 65 -0.67 25.87 -32.69
C ILE A 65 -0.42 26.02 -34.21
N ARG A 66 0.19 25.03 -34.89
CA ARG A 66 0.33 25.01 -36.36
C ARG A 66 -1.03 25.00 -37.05
N TYR A 67 -1.94 24.12 -36.62
CA TYR A 67 -3.30 24.04 -37.13
C TYR A 67 -4.06 25.37 -36.94
N LEU A 68 -3.96 26.00 -35.76
CA LEU A 68 -4.60 27.30 -35.51
C LEU A 68 -3.98 28.45 -36.33
N PHE A 69 -2.73 28.33 -36.79
CA PHE A 69 -2.14 29.22 -37.80
C PHE A 69 -2.56 28.89 -39.25
N GLY A 70 -3.34 27.83 -39.48
CA GLY A 70 -3.81 27.40 -40.80
C GLY A 70 -2.83 26.52 -41.58
N PHE A 71 -1.88 25.87 -40.91
CA PHE A 71 -0.97 24.92 -41.55
C PHE A 71 -1.71 23.62 -41.92
N SER A 72 -1.29 22.99 -43.01
CA SER A 72 -1.91 21.76 -43.54
C SER A 72 -0.91 20.92 -44.35
N GLY A 73 -1.27 19.67 -44.65
CA GLY A 73 -0.35 18.71 -45.26
C GLY A 73 0.89 18.46 -44.39
N GLU A 74 2.02 18.10 -45.01
CA GLU A 74 3.31 17.90 -44.31
C GLU A 74 3.72 19.07 -43.39
N SER A 75 3.31 20.31 -43.70
CA SER A 75 3.67 21.48 -42.88
C SER A 75 3.02 21.48 -41.50
N LEU A 76 1.94 20.72 -41.31
CA LEU A 76 1.27 20.52 -40.03
C LEU A 76 2.03 19.51 -39.16
N ILE A 77 2.31 18.31 -39.69
CA ILE A 77 2.81 17.15 -38.91
C ILE A 77 4.34 16.97 -38.94
N SER A 78 5.07 17.53 -39.92
CA SER A 78 6.50 17.26 -40.10
C SER A 78 7.31 17.61 -38.85
N GLY A 79 7.98 16.60 -38.28
CA GLY A 79 8.81 16.73 -37.07
C GLY A 79 8.03 17.14 -35.82
N ALA A 80 6.73 16.85 -35.77
CA ALA A 80 5.84 17.13 -34.65
C ALA A 80 4.92 15.94 -34.32
N LEU A 81 5.15 14.75 -34.91
CA LEU A 81 4.50 13.51 -34.48
C LEU A 81 5.38 12.81 -33.45
N GLY A 82 4.76 12.23 -32.42
CA GLY A 82 5.38 11.31 -31.48
C GLY A 82 5.80 9.98 -32.11
N SER A 83 6.51 9.14 -31.35
CA SER A 83 7.06 7.88 -31.88
C SER A 83 6.01 6.80 -32.13
N GLU A 84 4.91 6.82 -31.38
CA GLU A 84 3.84 5.80 -31.44
C GLU A 84 2.54 6.34 -32.07
N ALA A 85 2.58 7.54 -32.67
CA ALA A 85 1.42 8.27 -33.20
C ALA A 85 0.52 7.44 -34.12
N LEU A 86 -0.72 7.19 -33.68
CA LEU A 86 -1.73 6.46 -34.46
C LEU A 86 -2.49 7.37 -35.44
N ARG A 87 -2.57 8.68 -35.15
CA ARG A 87 -3.18 9.73 -35.99
C ARG A 87 -2.11 10.46 -36.80
N ASN A 88 -1.42 9.69 -37.64
CA ASN A 88 -0.17 10.09 -38.31
C ASN A 88 -0.30 10.70 -39.73
N SER A 89 -1.51 11.05 -40.20
CA SER A 89 -1.70 11.80 -41.46
C SER A 89 -2.27 13.21 -41.24
N PRO A 90 -1.91 14.19 -42.10
CA PRO A 90 -2.40 15.56 -41.95
C PRO A 90 -3.92 15.68 -41.98
N GLU A 91 -4.58 14.84 -42.77
CA GLU A 91 -6.04 14.81 -42.90
C GLU A 91 -6.70 14.37 -41.59
N GLN A 92 -6.25 13.26 -40.98
CA GLN A 92 -6.82 12.78 -39.71
C GLN A 92 -6.62 13.78 -38.56
N VAL A 93 -5.47 14.45 -38.50
CA VAL A 93 -5.18 15.48 -37.50
C VAL A 93 -6.09 16.71 -37.69
N ILE A 94 -6.31 17.15 -38.93
CA ILE A 94 -7.22 18.27 -39.22
C ILE A 94 -8.66 17.90 -38.85
N ASP A 95 -9.12 16.71 -39.21
CA ASP A 95 -10.48 16.26 -38.89
C ASP A 95 -10.70 16.25 -37.36
N TYR A 96 -9.76 15.70 -36.59
CA TYR A 96 -9.82 15.66 -35.12
C TYR A 96 -9.87 17.06 -34.48
N LEU A 97 -9.05 18.00 -34.96
CA LEU A 97 -8.97 19.36 -34.41
C LEU A 97 -10.10 20.30 -34.89
N GLU A 98 -10.74 20.02 -36.03
CA GLU A 98 -11.88 20.80 -36.54
C GLU A 98 -13.21 20.30 -35.93
N GLU A 99 -13.38 19.00 -35.73
CA GLU A 99 -14.53 18.45 -34.97
C GLU A 99 -14.62 19.02 -33.55
N ASN A 100 -13.47 19.28 -32.92
CA ASN A 100 -13.37 19.75 -31.56
C ASN A 100 -12.94 21.23 -31.44
N ARG A 101 -13.01 21.99 -32.53
CA ARG A 101 -12.48 23.37 -32.59
C ARG A 101 -12.96 24.28 -31.45
N THR A 102 -14.21 24.13 -31.00
CA THR A 102 -14.78 24.94 -29.92
C THR A 102 -14.26 24.61 -28.51
N THR A 103 -13.65 23.45 -28.28
CA THR A 103 -13.00 23.13 -26.99
C THR A 103 -11.56 23.66 -26.92
N LEU A 104 -11.02 24.13 -28.04
CA LEU A 104 -9.75 24.84 -28.11
C LEU A 104 -9.89 26.36 -27.83
N ASP A 105 -11.09 26.86 -27.50
CA ASP A 105 -11.28 28.23 -26.97
C ASP A 105 -10.88 28.24 -25.48
N VAL A 106 -9.59 28.50 -25.24
CA VAL A 106 -8.88 28.36 -23.96
C VAL A 106 -8.94 29.64 -23.12
N ASP A 107 -9.03 30.83 -23.71
CA ASP A 107 -9.27 32.07 -22.95
C ASP A 107 -10.76 32.47 -22.85
N GLY A 108 -11.64 31.85 -23.64
CA GLY A 108 -13.08 31.90 -23.46
C GLY A 108 -13.72 33.14 -24.09
N ASP A 109 -13.10 33.73 -25.11
CA ASP A 109 -13.63 34.87 -25.86
C ASP A 109 -14.70 34.48 -26.90
N GLY A 110 -14.90 33.18 -27.15
CA GLY A 110 -15.82 32.65 -28.16
C GLY A 110 -15.19 32.49 -29.56
N THR A 111 -13.88 32.67 -29.67
CA THR A 111 -13.07 32.46 -30.86
C THR A 111 -11.93 31.48 -30.57
N THR A 112 -11.20 31.06 -31.60
CA THR A 112 -10.14 30.05 -31.46
C THR A 112 -8.98 30.41 -32.35
N THR A 113 -7.90 30.95 -31.77
CA THR A 113 -6.77 31.53 -32.51
C THR A 113 -5.41 31.05 -31.99
N ALA A 114 -4.39 31.10 -32.86
CA ALA A 114 -3.06 30.60 -32.51
C ALA A 114 -2.31 31.46 -31.47
N LEU A 115 -2.62 32.76 -31.35
CA LEU A 115 -1.89 33.70 -30.48
C LEU A 115 -2.54 33.90 -29.11
N THR A 116 -3.80 33.51 -28.97
CA THR A 116 -4.51 33.40 -27.70
C THR A 116 -4.42 31.95 -27.24
N ASP A 117 -5.19 31.07 -27.85
CA ASP A 117 -5.42 29.73 -27.34
C ASP A 117 -4.25 28.78 -27.58
N GLY A 118 -3.79 28.68 -28.83
CA GLY A 118 -2.67 27.81 -29.18
C GLY A 118 -1.38 28.17 -28.44
N LEU A 119 -1.21 29.47 -28.11
CA LEU A 119 -0.10 29.96 -27.33
C LEU A 119 -0.23 29.62 -25.83
N LEU A 120 -1.43 29.61 -25.26
CA LEU A 120 -1.67 29.15 -23.90
C LEU A 120 -1.45 27.64 -23.76
N VAL A 121 -2.00 26.83 -24.69
CA VAL A 121 -1.81 25.37 -24.75
C VAL A 121 -0.32 25.01 -24.76
N ILE A 122 0.46 25.55 -25.72
CA ILE A 122 1.87 25.19 -25.84
C ILE A 122 2.71 25.71 -24.66
N ARG A 123 2.36 26.85 -24.05
CA ARG A 123 3.02 27.37 -22.84
C ARG A 123 2.79 26.45 -21.65
N ASP A 124 1.54 26.07 -21.40
CA ASP A 124 1.18 25.17 -20.31
C ASP A 124 1.82 23.79 -20.47
N LEU A 125 1.93 23.28 -21.70
CA LEU A 125 2.66 22.05 -22.02
C LEU A 125 4.19 22.17 -21.84
N PHE A 126 4.77 23.37 -21.99
CA PHE A 126 6.16 23.64 -21.59
C PHE A 126 6.33 23.94 -20.08
N GLY A 127 5.27 23.83 -19.27
CA GLY A 127 5.30 24.05 -17.82
C GLY A 127 5.32 25.53 -17.40
N PHE A 128 4.94 26.46 -18.28
CA PHE A 128 4.80 27.88 -17.92
C PHE A 128 3.56 28.08 -17.05
N SER A 129 3.72 28.79 -15.93
CA SER A 129 2.65 29.03 -14.96
C SER A 129 2.59 30.50 -14.52
N GLY A 130 1.55 30.86 -13.76
CA GLY A 130 1.35 32.23 -13.27
C GLY A 130 1.33 33.28 -14.40
N SER A 131 1.97 34.43 -14.19
CA SER A 131 2.02 35.47 -15.23
C SER A 131 2.77 35.05 -16.50
N SER A 132 3.64 34.03 -16.44
CA SER A 132 4.38 33.54 -17.61
C SER A 132 3.49 32.76 -18.58
N LEU A 133 2.43 32.13 -18.08
CA LEU A 133 1.38 31.49 -18.88
C LEU A 133 0.57 32.54 -19.65
N THR A 134 0.00 33.53 -18.96
CA THR A 134 -1.02 34.43 -19.54
C THR A 134 -0.50 35.72 -20.19
N THR A 135 0.71 36.18 -19.87
CA THR A 135 1.17 37.50 -20.34
C THR A 135 1.26 37.57 -21.87
N GLY A 136 0.44 38.45 -22.46
CA GLY A 136 0.37 38.67 -23.90
C GLY A 136 -0.27 37.54 -24.71
N ALA A 137 -1.01 36.64 -24.06
CA ALA A 137 -1.67 35.48 -24.68
C ALA A 137 -3.19 35.41 -24.35
N LEU A 138 -3.80 36.53 -23.92
CA LEU A 138 -5.23 36.65 -23.67
C LEU A 138 -5.85 37.67 -24.65
N ALA A 139 -7.03 37.36 -25.17
CA ALA A 139 -7.87 38.26 -25.95
C ALA A 139 -8.38 39.46 -25.10
N PRO A 140 -8.75 40.59 -25.73
CA PRO A 140 -9.37 41.73 -25.05
C PRO A 140 -10.71 41.41 -24.36
N ASP A 141 -11.41 40.39 -24.84
CA ASP A 141 -12.72 39.90 -24.43
C ASP A 141 -12.71 38.49 -23.81
N ALA A 142 -11.51 37.95 -23.53
CA ALA A 142 -11.31 36.71 -22.78
C ALA A 142 -12.10 36.68 -21.46
N THR A 143 -12.79 35.56 -21.20
CA THR A 143 -13.57 35.36 -19.97
C THR A 143 -12.80 34.60 -18.89
N ARG A 144 -11.82 33.77 -19.28
CA ARG A 144 -10.84 33.13 -18.39
C ARG A 144 -9.55 33.95 -18.41
N THR A 145 -9.28 34.71 -17.35
CA THR A 145 -8.19 35.71 -17.34
C THR A 145 -7.10 35.49 -16.30
N SER A 146 -7.29 34.57 -15.34
CA SER A 146 -6.26 34.16 -14.38
C SER A 146 -5.49 32.95 -14.89
N ALA A 147 -4.21 32.84 -14.50
CA ALA A 147 -3.40 31.68 -14.86
C ALA A 147 -4.00 30.37 -14.34
N ASP A 148 -4.57 30.39 -13.14
CA ASP A 148 -5.16 29.21 -12.52
C ASP A 148 -6.40 28.71 -13.29
N ALA A 149 -7.28 29.62 -13.76
CA ALA A 149 -8.47 29.24 -14.54
C ALA A 149 -8.12 28.77 -15.96
N ILE A 150 -7.02 29.27 -16.54
CA ILE A 150 -6.48 28.76 -17.80
C ILE A 150 -5.88 27.35 -17.59
N ALA A 151 -5.04 27.18 -16.57
CA ALA A 151 -4.42 25.89 -16.27
C ALA A 151 -5.45 24.81 -15.91
N GLU A 152 -6.50 25.17 -15.14
CA GLU A 152 -7.64 24.29 -14.84
C GLU A 152 -8.39 23.87 -16.12
N TYR A 153 -8.62 24.81 -17.05
CA TYR A 153 -9.27 24.49 -18.33
C TYR A 153 -8.39 23.57 -19.20
N ILE A 154 -7.09 23.89 -19.36
CA ILE A 154 -6.16 23.07 -20.13
C ILE A 154 -5.96 21.69 -19.49
N ALA A 155 -5.96 21.58 -18.15
CA ALA A 155 -5.92 20.30 -17.45
C ALA A 155 -7.12 19.40 -17.79
N GLY A 156 -8.31 19.99 -17.99
CA GLY A 156 -9.49 19.28 -18.49
C GLY A 156 -9.39 18.83 -19.96
N LEU A 157 -8.55 19.49 -20.77
CA LEU A 157 -8.22 19.04 -22.14
C LEU A 157 -7.05 18.04 -22.16
N LYS A 158 -6.22 18.01 -21.12
CA LYS A 158 -5.16 17.00 -20.91
C LYS A 158 -5.68 15.68 -20.37
N ASP A 159 -6.94 15.62 -19.94
CA ASP A 159 -7.61 14.36 -19.64
C ASP A 159 -7.84 13.62 -20.95
N THR A 160 -7.03 12.58 -21.19
CA THR A 160 -7.04 11.82 -22.44
C THR A 160 -8.38 11.14 -22.73
N GLY A 161 -9.31 11.02 -21.77
CA GLY A 161 -10.60 10.33 -21.96
C GLY A 161 -10.45 8.81 -22.06
N ASP A 162 -9.40 8.36 -22.75
CA ASP A 162 -8.47 7.35 -22.27
C ASP A 162 -7.92 7.76 -20.89
N VAL A 163 -8.78 7.66 -19.87
CA VAL A 163 -8.32 6.91 -18.70
C VAL A 163 -7.74 5.61 -19.29
N PRO A 164 -6.50 5.19 -19.01
CA PRO A 164 -6.06 3.85 -19.37
C PRO A 164 -6.96 2.91 -18.56
N THR A 165 -8.09 2.50 -19.18
CA THR A 165 -9.41 2.52 -18.50
C THR A 165 -9.24 1.93 -17.14
N TYR A 166 -9.44 2.70 -16.06
CA TYR A 166 -8.90 2.30 -14.77
C TYR A 166 -9.59 1.00 -14.32
N TRP A 167 -8.93 -0.08 -14.69
CA TRP A 167 -9.49 -1.41 -14.75
C TRP A 167 -8.78 -2.20 -13.69
N ILE A 168 -9.59 -2.73 -12.81
CA ILE A 168 -9.21 -3.76 -11.88
C ILE A 168 -9.87 -5.00 -12.47
N ASP A 169 -9.06 -6.00 -12.83
CA ASP A 169 -9.59 -7.17 -13.51
C ASP A 169 -10.58 -7.90 -12.58
N PRO A 170 -11.85 -8.15 -12.96
CA PRO A 170 -12.84 -8.71 -12.03
C PRO A 170 -12.58 -10.18 -11.65
N TYR A 171 -11.71 -10.91 -12.38
CA TYR A 171 -11.25 -12.23 -12.00
C TYR A 171 -10.08 -12.13 -11.01
N TYR A 172 -9.06 -11.31 -11.31
CA TYR A 172 -7.89 -11.18 -10.44
C TYR A 172 -8.09 -10.26 -9.23
N GLY A 173 -9.08 -9.35 -9.26
CA GLY A 173 -9.33 -8.36 -8.21
C GLY A 173 -8.21 -7.32 -8.02
N THR A 174 -7.27 -7.22 -8.98
CA THR A 174 -6.11 -6.33 -8.90
C THR A 174 -5.76 -5.72 -10.26
N LYS A 175 -4.80 -4.79 -10.25
CA LYS A 175 -3.98 -4.50 -11.43
C LYS A 175 -3.13 -5.73 -11.76
N THR A 176 -2.95 -6.00 -13.04
CA THR A 176 -2.16 -7.13 -13.55
C THR A 176 -1.05 -6.63 -14.47
N PRO A 177 0.15 -7.28 -14.42
CA PRO A 177 1.25 -6.99 -15.35
C PRO A 177 0.87 -7.21 -16.81
N SER A 178 1.50 -6.48 -17.72
CA SER A 178 1.31 -6.63 -19.17
C SER A 178 1.60 -8.04 -19.72
N PHE A 179 2.46 -8.81 -19.05
CA PHE A 179 2.81 -10.19 -19.39
C PHE A 179 1.99 -11.25 -18.65
N TYR A 180 1.11 -10.85 -17.72
CA TYR A 180 0.35 -11.81 -16.93
C TYR A 180 -0.72 -12.51 -17.78
N SER A 181 -1.14 -13.71 -17.35
CA SER A 181 -2.17 -14.44 -18.08
C SER A 181 -3.49 -13.64 -18.09
N PRO A 182 -4.23 -13.62 -19.21
CA PRO A 182 -5.56 -13.03 -19.23
C PRO A 182 -6.52 -13.84 -18.37
N ALA A 183 -7.56 -13.19 -17.83
CA ALA A 183 -8.64 -13.85 -17.15
C ALA A 183 -9.31 -14.92 -18.06
N PRO A 184 -9.81 -16.05 -17.51
CA PRO A 184 -10.48 -17.07 -18.29
C PRO A 184 -11.71 -16.55 -19.06
N ASP A 185 -11.93 -17.05 -20.28
CA ASP A 185 -13.08 -16.66 -21.14
C ASP A 185 -14.47 -16.87 -20.50
N GLY A 186 -14.55 -17.66 -19.42
CA GLY A 186 -15.77 -17.87 -18.65
C GLY A 186 -15.46 -18.23 -17.20
N TYR A 187 -16.03 -17.47 -16.27
CA TYR A 187 -15.99 -17.72 -14.83
C TYR A 187 -17.26 -17.17 -14.16
N GLU A 188 -17.61 -17.69 -13.00
CA GLU A 188 -18.71 -17.22 -12.17
C GLU A 188 -18.20 -16.38 -11.00
N LEU A 189 -18.78 -15.18 -10.83
CA LEU A 189 -18.56 -14.33 -9.66
C LEU A 189 -19.60 -14.63 -8.57
N PHE A 190 -19.14 -15.05 -7.40
CA PHE A 190 -19.99 -15.36 -6.24
C PHE A 190 -19.78 -14.36 -5.10
N ASP A 191 -20.79 -14.25 -4.24
CA ASP A 191 -20.66 -13.59 -2.93
C ASP A 191 -20.40 -14.65 -1.85
N SER A 192 -19.54 -14.33 -0.87
CA SER A 192 -19.11 -15.23 0.20
C SER A 192 -19.50 -14.70 1.58
N ASP A 193 -20.20 -15.50 2.36
CA ASP A 193 -20.76 -15.16 3.68
C ASP A 193 -20.25 -16.04 4.83
N ILE A 194 -19.72 -17.24 4.53
CA ILE A 194 -19.20 -18.18 5.54
C ILE A 194 -17.85 -17.72 6.07
N GLN A 195 -17.70 -17.67 7.40
CA GLN A 195 -16.47 -17.22 8.05
C GLN A 195 -15.36 -18.27 7.93
N VAL A 196 -14.18 -17.81 7.55
CA VAL A 196 -12.94 -18.61 7.58
C VAL A 196 -11.95 -17.92 8.51
N HIS A 197 -11.49 -18.66 9.52
CA HIS A 197 -10.53 -18.21 10.53
C HIS A 197 -9.21 -18.97 10.38
N GLY A 198 -8.15 -18.46 10.99
CA GLY A 198 -6.80 -19.03 10.88
C GLY A 198 -6.06 -18.58 9.62
N GLN A 199 -4.79 -18.98 9.53
CA GLN A 199 -3.81 -18.38 8.61
C GLN A 199 -2.70 -19.37 8.26
N LEU A 200 -1.76 -18.93 7.40
CA LEU A 200 -0.56 -19.70 7.06
C LEU A 200 0.32 -19.90 8.30
N GLU A 201 1.00 -21.04 8.38
CA GLU A 201 1.93 -21.39 9.45
C GLU A 201 3.12 -20.41 9.51
N GLY A 202 3.50 -20.00 10.73
CA GLY A 202 4.68 -19.15 10.96
C GLY A 202 5.97 -19.96 11.08
N LEU A 203 7.11 -19.27 11.11
CA LEU A 203 8.41 -19.88 11.39
C LEU A 203 9.09 -19.16 12.56
N ASP A 204 9.54 -19.93 13.56
CA ASP A 204 10.34 -19.43 14.66
C ASP A 204 11.83 -19.58 14.37
N HIS A 205 12.64 -18.61 14.79
CA HIS A 205 14.10 -18.62 14.68
C HIS A 205 14.78 -18.38 16.03
N ASP A 206 16.09 -18.67 16.10
CA ASP A 206 16.89 -18.36 17.28
C ASP A 206 16.70 -16.89 17.73
N PRO A 207 16.56 -16.63 19.05
CA PRO A 207 16.19 -15.30 19.54
C PRO A 207 17.21 -14.23 19.14
N THR A 208 16.71 -13.04 18.78
CA THR A 208 17.52 -11.83 18.60
C THR A 208 18.11 -11.34 19.92
N ALA A 209 19.04 -10.39 19.84
CA ALA A 209 19.70 -9.81 21.00
C ALA A 209 18.69 -9.15 21.96
N SER A 210 18.96 -9.22 23.27
CA SER A 210 18.10 -8.64 24.31
C SER A 210 18.91 -8.03 25.45
N PRO A 211 18.79 -6.71 25.73
CA PRO A 211 18.13 -5.71 24.88
C PRO A 211 18.80 -5.58 23.51
N GLY A 212 18.02 -5.57 22.43
CA GLY A 212 18.50 -5.58 21.05
C GLY A 212 18.44 -4.22 20.37
N ALA A 213 19.16 -4.11 19.24
CA ALA A 213 19.15 -2.91 18.40
C ALA A 213 18.21 -3.00 17.20
N GLY A 214 17.70 -4.19 16.88
CA GLY A 214 16.89 -4.38 15.69
C GLY A 214 16.94 -5.80 15.13
N LYS A 215 16.15 -6.00 14.07
CA LYS A 215 16.05 -7.22 13.28
C LYS A 215 15.87 -6.87 11.81
N PHE A 216 16.56 -7.60 10.95
CA PHE A 216 16.33 -7.60 9.50
C PHE A 216 15.94 -9.00 9.02
N ILE A 217 15.27 -9.08 7.87
CA ILE A 217 14.88 -10.34 7.23
C ILE A 217 14.68 -10.11 5.72
N PHE A 218 14.81 -11.18 4.93
CA PHE A 218 14.49 -11.17 3.49
C PHE A 218 13.20 -11.95 3.23
N ASN A 219 12.24 -11.29 2.59
CA ASN A 219 10.97 -11.88 2.17
C ASN A 219 10.98 -12.02 0.64
N ARG A 220 10.51 -13.17 0.13
CA ARG A 220 10.21 -13.30 -1.31
C ARG A 220 8.96 -12.52 -1.64
N VAL A 221 9.00 -11.71 -2.69
CA VAL A 221 7.85 -11.01 -3.25
C VAL A 221 7.21 -11.89 -4.34
N TYR A 222 5.91 -12.12 -4.23
CA TYR A 222 5.11 -12.93 -5.15
C TYR A 222 3.63 -12.52 -5.07
N HIS A 223 2.80 -12.89 -6.05
CA HIS A 223 1.36 -12.60 -6.03
C HIS A 223 0.66 -13.45 -4.95
N ALA A 224 0.72 -13.00 -3.70
CA ALA A 224 0.45 -13.82 -2.50
C ALA A 224 -1.03 -14.21 -2.28
N PHE A 225 -1.91 -13.70 -3.12
CA PHE A 225 -3.34 -14.01 -3.20
C PHE A 225 -3.70 -14.31 -4.67
N LYS A 226 -4.73 -15.11 -4.92
CA LYS A 226 -5.17 -15.47 -6.30
C LYS A 226 -6.20 -14.47 -6.85
N HIS A 227 -6.98 -13.91 -5.94
CA HIS A 227 -8.03 -12.93 -6.18
C HIS A 227 -7.84 -11.81 -5.15
N GLY A 228 -8.03 -10.56 -5.58
CA GLY A 228 -7.81 -9.38 -4.76
C GLY A 228 -8.74 -9.30 -3.56
N LEU A 229 -8.43 -8.36 -2.66
CA LEU A 229 -9.15 -8.20 -1.40
C LEU A 229 -10.21 -7.09 -1.49
N ALA A 230 -11.33 -7.33 -0.83
CA ALA A 230 -12.40 -6.35 -0.66
C ALA A 230 -12.12 -5.42 0.54
N TRP A 231 -12.85 -4.31 0.61
CA TRP A 231 -12.76 -3.39 1.76
C TRP A 231 -12.96 -4.12 3.11
N GLY A 232 -12.03 -3.90 4.04
CA GLY A 232 -12.05 -4.53 5.36
C GLY A 232 -11.46 -5.95 5.41
N GLN A 233 -10.94 -6.46 4.30
CA GLN A 233 -10.12 -7.67 4.28
C GLN A 233 -8.63 -7.32 4.33
N GLN A 234 -7.82 -8.16 4.97
CA GLN A 234 -6.37 -8.00 5.04
C GLN A 234 -5.67 -9.34 4.90
N PHE A 235 -4.46 -9.33 4.34
CA PHE A 235 -3.62 -10.50 4.19
C PHE A 235 -2.15 -10.12 4.34
N GLY A 236 -1.48 -10.66 5.36
CA GLY A 236 -0.06 -10.45 5.63
C GLY A 236 0.70 -11.78 5.58
N VAL A 237 1.90 -11.78 5.00
CA VAL A 237 2.77 -12.96 4.93
C VAL A 237 4.16 -12.68 5.48
N PHE A 238 4.56 -13.53 6.43
CA PHE A 238 5.85 -13.53 7.11
C PHE A 238 6.29 -12.17 7.66
N GLY A 239 5.38 -11.51 8.37
CA GLY A 239 5.68 -10.35 9.20
C GLY A 239 6.52 -10.70 10.43
N SER A 240 7.25 -9.71 10.93
CA SER A 240 8.02 -9.76 12.18
C SER A 240 7.55 -8.68 13.14
N TRP A 241 7.45 -9.00 14.43
CA TRP A 241 6.99 -8.08 15.47
C TRP A 241 8.04 -7.95 16.57
N LEU A 242 8.80 -6.86 16.54
CA LEU A 242 9.71 -6.51 17.62
C LEU A 242 8.90 -5.89 18.75
N GLY A 243 9.14 -6.32 20.00
CA GLY A 243 8.53 -5.74 21.20
C GLY A 243 9.51 -4.92 22.02
N SER A 244 9.02 -3.89 22.72
CA SER A 244 9.73 -3.19 23.79
C SER A 244 9.53 -3.88 25.13
N PHE A 245 10.17 -3.36 26.18
CA PHE A 245 10.04 -3.85 27.54
C PHE A 245 8.76 -3.36 28.25
N GLY A 246 7.60 -3.75 27.70
CA GLY A 246 6.30 -3.64 28.38
C GLY A 246 5.44 -2.45 27.98
N ASN A 247 5.77 -1.77 26.88
CA ASN A 247 4.96 -0.66 26.34
C ASN A 247 4.49 -0.94 24.92
N ASN A 248 5.45 -1.03 23.97
CA ASN A 248 5.20 -0.81 22.55
C ASN A 248 5.76 -1.94 21.68
N SER A 249 5.38 -1.96 20.41
CA SER A 249 5.89 -2.89 19.40
C SER A 249 5.93 -2.25 18.01
N ILE A 250 6.81 -2.78 17.16
CA ILE A 250 6.99 -2.39 15.75
C ILE A 250 6.96 -3.61 14.85
N GLU A 251 6.44 -3.41 13.65
CA GLU A 251 6.16 -4.47 12.70
C GLU A 251 6.71 -4.19 11.30
N GLY A 252 7.00 -5.26 10.58
CA GLY A 252 7.45 -5.19 9.19
C GLY A 252 7.17 -6.50 8.46
N GLY A 253 6.70 -6.42 7.22
CA GLY A 253 6.42 -7.59 6.39
C GLY A 253 5.64 -7.27 5.12
N LEU A 254 5.37 -8.30 4.32
CA LEU A 254 4.54 -8.17 3.13
C LEU A 254 3.07 -8.20 3.53
N TRP A 255 2.31 -7.19 3.10
CA TRP A 255 0.95 -6.96 3.53
C TRP A 255 0.07 -6.40 2.40
N VAL A 256 -1.19 -6.79 2.43
CA VAL A 256 -2.22 -6.43 1.47
C VAL A 256 -3.40 -5.88 2.25
N ASN A 257 -3.60 -4.56 2.16
CA ASN A 257 -4.79 -3.90 2.65
C ASN A 257 -5.33 -2.98 1.56
N PRO A 258 -6.41 -3.38 0.85
CA PRO A 258 -6.89 -2.66 -0.32
C PRO A 258 -7.34 -1.25 0.03
N LYS A 259 -7.80 -1.01 1.27
CA LYS A 259 -8.31 0.29 1.75
C LYS A 259 -7.33 1.45 1.53
N THR A 260 -6.03 1.23 1.81
CA THR A 260 -4.99 2.26 1.71
C THR A 260 -3.95 1.98 0.64
N ALA A 261 -3.61 0.70 0.40
CA ALA A 261 -2.66 0.36 -0.66
C ALA A 261 -3.31 0.41 -2.05
N GLY A 262 -4.63 0.25 -2.16
CA GLY A 262 -5.29 0.05 -3.45
C GLY A 262 -4.99 -1.34 -4.04
N PRO A 263 -5.26 -1.55 -5.34
CA PRO A 263 -5.28 -2.88 -5.96
C PRO A 263 -3.91 -3.24 -6.59
N HIS A 264 -2.82 -3.18 -5.83
CA HIS A 264 -1.50 -3.62 -6.29
C HIS A 264 -1.48 -5.10 -6.66
N PHE A 265 -0.67 -5.47 -7.65
CA PHE A 265 -0.44 -6.87 -8.05
C PHE A 265 0.34 -7.64 -6.97
N TYR A 266 1.51 -7.14 -6.59
CA TYR A 266 2.28 -7.69 -5.49
C TYR A 266 1.76 -7.17 -4.14
N PRO A 267 1.90 -7.96 -3.05
CA PRO A 267 1.76 -7.43 -1.70
C PRO A 267 2.80 -6.34 -1.48
N THR A 268 2.40 -5.29 -0.80
CA THR A 268 3.28 -4.15 -0.50
C THR A 268 4.06 -4.41 0.78
N LEU A 269 5.28 -3.87 0.91
CA LEU A 269 6.04 -3.93 2.16
C LEU A 269 5.51 -2.87 3.15
N HIS A 270 4.88 -3.34 4.21
CA HIS A 270 4.40 -2.54 5.33
C HIS A 270 5.47 -2.48 6.43
N LEU A 271 5.65 -1.29 7.01
CA LEU A 271 6.63 -0.98 8.05
C LEU A 271 5.99 0.06 8.99
N ALA A 272 5.48 -0.38 10.15
CA ALA A 272 4.74 0.47 11.10
C ALA A 272 4.97 0.11 12.59
N GLY A 273 4.27 0.80 13.49
CA GLY A 273 4.12 0.46 14.91
C GLY A 273 2.76 -0.20 15.17
N ILE A 274 2.69 -1.22 16.04
CA ILE A 274 1.43 -1.98 16.24
C ILE A 274 0.38 -1.14 16.98
N GLY A 275 -0.79 -0.96 16.38
CA GLY A 275 -1.83 -0.05 16.86
C GLY A 275 -2.27 -0.23 18.32
N ASP A 276 -2.53 -1.45 18.79
CA ASP A 276 -3.12 -1.71 20.12
C ASP A 276 -2.28 -1.19 21.31
N ALA A 277 -1.01 -0.83 21.09
CA ALA A 277 -0.14 -0.24 22.09
C ALA A 277 -0.39 1.28 22.32
N TYR A 278 -0.97 1.99 21.35
CA TYR A 278 -1.01 3.46 21.32
C TYR A 278 -2.41 4.05 21.47
N TYR A 279 -2.47 5.37 21.69
CA TYR A 279 -3.70 6.16 21.69
C TYR A 279 -4.20 6.42 20.26
N ALA A 280 -5.49 6.23 20.02
CA ALA A 280 -6.11 6.25 18.70
C ALA A 280 -5.74 7.48 17.84
N CYS A 281 -5.59 8.68 18.41
CA CYS A 281 -5.06 9.81 17.65
C CYS A 281 -3.53 9.75 17.55
N ASN A 282 -2.98 8.76 16.86
CA ASN A 282 -1.55 8.67 16.58
C ASN A 282 -1.34 8.51 15.07
N ASP A 283 -0.39 9.24 14.49
CA ASP A 283 -0.15 9.19 13.05
C ASP A 283 0.39 7.83 12.55
N VAL A 284 0.84 6.98 13.49
CA VAL A 284 1.32 5.62 13.28
C VAL A 284 0.21 4.57 13.41
N GLN A 285 -0.75 4.78 14.32
CA GLN A 285 -1.85 3.84 14.56
C GLN A 285 -3.01 4.07 13.59
N MET A 286 -3.54 5.30 13.53
CA MET A 286 -4.75 5.61 12.75
C MET A 286 -4.48 6.58 11.59
N GLY A 287 -3.38 7.32 11.66
CA GLY A 287 -3.08 8.43 10.79
C GLY A 287 -3.03 8.10 9.31
N SER A 288 -3.33 9.14 8.52
CA SER A 288 -3.15 9.15 7.07
C SER A 288 -4.00 8.15 6.30
N GLY A 289 -5.14 7.77 6.89
CA GLY A 289 -6.19 7.02 6.19
C GLY A 289 -6.22 5.53 6.48
N LEU A 290 -5.21 4.97 7.18
CA LEU A 290 -5.23 3.59 7.69
C LEU A 290 -6.55 3.28 8.40
N TYR A 291 -7.02 4.22 9.24
CA TYR A 291 -8.31 4.13 9.93
C TYR A 291 -9.23 5.32 9.64
N GLU A 292 -9.03 6.02 8.53
CA GLU A 292 -9.90 7.11 8.04
C GLU A 292 -9.91 8.38 8.91
N VAL A 293 -8.97 8.48 9.87
CA VAL A 293 -8.84 9.60 10.82
C VAL A 293 -7.80 10.62 10.33
N PHE A 294 -8.16 11.90 10.41
CA PHE A 294 -7.25 13.03 10.23
C PHE A 294 -6.87 13.63 11.60
N VAL A 295 -5.57 13.56 11.91
CA VAL A 295 -5.02 14.04 13.19
C VAL A 295 -4.40 15.43 13.04
N GLY A 296 -4.58 16.26 14.08
CA GLY A 296 -3.90 17.55 14.21
C GLY A 296 -2.39 17.40 14.41
N ASP A 297 -1.67 18.50 14.20
CA ASP A 297 -0.21 18.59 14.24
C ASP A 297 0.41 17.89 15.46
N ARG A 298 -0.14 18.05 16.66
CA ARG A 298 0.47 17.55 17.91
C ARG A 298 0.61 16.03 18.00
N TRP A 299 -0.15 15.30 17.20
CA TRP A 299 -0.18 13.84 17.14
C TRP A 299 0.78 13.25 16.09
N LEU A 300 1.54 14.10 15.37
CA LEU A 300 2.49 13.69 14.34
C LEU A 300 3.82 13.24 14.95
N THR A 301 4.23 12.02 14.63
CA THR A 301 5.45 11.39 15.16
C THR A 301 6.26 10.63 14.11
N MET A 302 5.66 10.26 12.97
CA MET A 302 6.37 9.57 11.90
C MET A 302 7.15 10.56 11.02
N ILE A 303 8.39 10.22 10.70
CA ILE A 303 9.31 11.01 9.87
C ILE A 303 9.70 10.26 8.60
N GLN A 304 9.78 10.99 7.50
CA GLN A 304 10.43 10.54 6.28
C GLN A 304 11.95 10.65 6.49
N ILE A 305 12.69 9.57 6.20
CA ILE A 305 14.16 9.55 6.20
C ILE A 305 14.70 9.53 4.77
N SER A 306 14.14 8.69 3.88
CA SER A 306 14.65 8.61 2.51
C SER A 306 14.50 9.92 1.76
N ASN A 307 15.56 10.33 1.06
CA ASN A 307 15.55 11.45 0.10
C ASN A 307 15.25 11.00 -1.34
N LYS A 308 15.00 9.71 -1.59
CA LYS A 308 14.76 9.15 -2.94
C LYS A 308 13.48 8.33 -3.06
N VAL A 309 12.93 7.79 -1.98
CA VAL A 309 11.72 6.95 -2.01
C VAL A 309 10.56 7.68 -1.34
N LEU A 310 9.47 7.86 -2.07
CA LEU A 310 8.20 8.33 -1.51
C LEU A 310 7.61 7.24 -0.63
N THR A 311 7.55 7.52 0.67
CA THR A 311 6.66 6.77 1.57
C THR A 311 5.65 7.71 2.21
N VAL A 312 4.50 7.15 2.57
CA VAL A 312 3.39 7.88 3.16
C VAL A 312 2.98 7.11 4.40
N PRO A 313 2.57 7.77 5.49
CA PRO A 313 1.86 7.03 6.52
C PRO A 313 0.61 6.42 5.84
N GLY A 314 0.45 5.10 5.93
CA GLY A 314 -0.58 4.35 5.20
C GLY A 314 -0.28 3.95 3.75
N VAL A 315 0.80 4.42 3.11
CA VAL A 315 1.29 3.86 1.83
C VAL A 315 2.59 3.12 2.06
N ASN A 316 2.41 1.82 2.05
CA ASN A 316 3.43 0.79 2.02
C ASN A 316 4.34 0.96 0.79
N ILE A 317 5.54 0.38 0.84
CA ILE A 317 6.41 0.34 -0.34
C ILE A 317 5.80 -0.65 -1.34
N ALA A 318 5.53 -0.18 -2.54
CA ALA A 318 5.03 -0.97 -3.64
C ALA A 318 6.18 -1.48 -4.51
N PHE A 319 5.93 -2.55 -5.27
CA PHE A 319 6.89 -3.17 -6.16
C PHE A 319 6.43 -3.05 -7.61
N ASP A 320 7.38 -2.87 -8.53
CA ASP A 320 7.10 -2.76 -9.96
C ASP A 320 6.43 -4.03 -10.46
N MET A 321 5.16 -3.95 -10.87
CA MET A 321 4.44 -5.12 -11.39
C MET A 321 4.96 -5.56 -12.77
N GLU A 322 5.63 -4.68 -13.52
CA GLU A 322 6.14 -4.98 -14.87
C GLU A 322 7.56 -5.56 -14.87
N GLN A 323 8.15 -5.84 -13.69
CA GLN A 323 9.47 -6.47 -13.59
C GLN A 323 9.42 -7.97 -13.92
N ASP A 324 10.54 -8.53 -14.41
CA ASP A 324 10.69 -9.99 -14.53
C ASP A 324 10.55 -10.63 -13.13
N PRO A 325 9.61 -11.57 -12.93
CA PRO A 325 9.37 -12.15 -11.62
C PRO A 325 10.39 -13.24 -11.23
N TYR A 326 11.31 -13.64 -12.13
CA TYR A 326 12.37 -14.64 -11.94
C TYR A 326 11.90 -15.97 -11.32
N GLU A 327 10.68 -16.39 -11.66
CA GLU A 327 9.96 -17.47 -10.96
C GLU A 327 10.69 -18.83 -10.94
N ASN A 328 11.41 -19.14 -12.02
CA ASN A 328 12.21 -20.36 -12.13
C ASN A 328 13.55 -20.30 -11.35
N ASP A 329 13.95 -19.12 -10.86
CA ASP A 329 15.21 -18.84 -10.18
C ASP A 329 15.00 -18.13 -8.83
N ASN A 330 14.18 -18.76 -7.97
CA ASN A 330 13.84 -18.31 -6.62
C ASN A 330 13.05 -17.00 -6.51
N GLY A 331 12.70 -16.36 -7.63
CA GLY A 331 11.91 -15.14 -7.67
C GLY A 331 12.64 -13.90 -7.15
N ILE A 332 11.85 -12.85 -6.95
CA ILE A 332 12.28 -11.53 -6.48
C ILE A 332 12.18 -11.40 -4.95
N TRP A 333 13.10 -10.67 -4.33
CA TRP A 333 13.27 -10.58 -2.87
C TRP A 333 13.44 -9.15 -2.37
N ILE A 334 12.92 -8.87 -1.18
CA ILE A 334 13.13 -7.62 -0.46
C ILE A 334 13.79 -7.89 0.89
N GLY A 335 14.91 -7.21 1.16
CA GLY A 335 15.44 -7.10 2.52
C GLY A 335 14.72 -5.99 3.24
N SER A 336 14.29 -6.23 4.49
CA SER A 336 13.65 -5.19 5.29
C SER A 336 13.81 -5.40 6.79
N GLY A 337 13.49 -4.37 7.57
CA GLY A 337 13.27 -4.46 9.01
C GLY A 337 13.62 -3.16 9.71
N TRP A 338 13.90 -3.25 11.01
CA TRP A 338 13.99 -2.09 11.90
C TRP A 338 15.31 -2.07 12.67
N SER A 339 15.86 -0.87 12.81
CA SER A 339 16.92 -0.60 13.79
C SER A 339 16.88 0.85 14.26
N TYR A 340 17.88 1.31 15.02
CA TYR A 340 17.93 2.69 15.51
C TYR A 340 19.26 3.38 15.26
N LEU A 341 19.20 4.71 15.14
CA LEU A 341 20.36 5.58 15.25
C LEU A 341 20.35 6.35 16.57
N ASN A 342 21.51 6.44 17.20
CA ASN A 342 21.77 7.43 18.24
C ASN A 342 22.20 8.73 17.55
N LEU A 343 21.36 9.77 17.62
CA LEU A 343 21.58 11.07 16.98
C LEU A 343 21.87 12.18 18.02
N ASP A 344 22.53 11.82 19.12
CA ASP A 344 22.83 12.70 20.27
C ASP A 344 21.60 13.45 20.81
N HIS A 345 20.46 12.75 20.90
CA HIS A 345 19.22 13.31 21.44
C HIS A 345 19.45 13.83 22.88
N PRO A 346 18.95 15.03 23.25
CA PRO A 346 19.23 15.63 24.56
C PRO A 346 18.79 14.79 25.76
N ARG A 347 17.78 13.92 25.59
CA ARG A 347 17.29 12.97 26.61
C ARG A 347 17.96 11.59 26.54
N GLY A 348 18.91 11.40 25.62
CA GLY A 348 19.58 10.12 25.37
C GLY A 348 18.75 9.11 24.58
N TYR A 349 17.67 9.55 23.93
CA TYR A 349 16.73 8.68 23.22
C TYR A 349 17.18 8.26 21.82
N LYS A 350 16.69 7.09 21.41
CA LYS A 350 17.04 6.41 20.15
C LYS A 350 16.02 6.70 19.04
N PHE A 351 16.50 7.08 17.86
CA PHE A 351 15.68 7.26 16.66
C PHE A 351 15.53 5.92 15.94
N TRP A 352 14.40 5.27 16.11
CA TRP A 352 14.09 4.02 15.38
C TRP A 352 13.59 4.34 13.97
N MET A 353 14.10 3.59 13.00
CA MET A 353 13.81 3.73 11.59
C MET A 353 13.89 2.39 10.87
N SER A 354 13.12 2.27 9.79
CA SER A 354 13.13 1.10 8.93
C SER A 354 14.24 1.21 7.89
N PHE A 355 14.74 0.05 7.46
CA PHE A 355 15.73 -0.09 6.40
C PHE A 355 15.20 -1.07 5.36
N ILE A 356 15.57 -0.86 4.09
CA ILE A 356 15.31 -1.81 3.01
C ILE A 356 16.54 -2.07 2.15
N GLU A 357 16.53 -3.22 1.48
CA GLU A 357 17.52 -3.65 0.50
C GLU A 357 16.77 -4.15 -0.75
N SER A 358 16.67 -3.28 -1.76
CA SER A 358 15.95 -3.51 -3.02
C SER A 358 16.87 -3.28 -4.23
N TYR A 359 16.40 -3.53 -5.45
CA TYR A 359 17.20 -3.38 -6.68
C TYR A 359 17.55 -1.91 -7.00
N ASP A 360 16.62 -0.98 -6.81
CA ASP A 360 16.80 0.44 -7.17
C ASP A 360 17.11 1.34 -5.96
N TYR A 361 16.90 0.86 -4.74
CA TYR A 361 17.20 1.60 -3.51
C TYR A 361 17.62 0.70 -2.36
N GLN A 362 18.67 1.14 -1.67
CA GLN A 362 19.19 0.56 -0.43
C GLN A 362 19.31 1.64 0.65
N GLY A 363 18.90 1.36 1.88
CA GLY A 363 19.04 2.29 3.01
C GLY A 363 17.75 2.53 3.81
N PRO A 364 17.71 3.59 4.62
CA PRO A 364 16.57 3.88 5.49
C PRO A 364 15.37 4.44 4.72
N ILE A 365 14.17 4.24 5.24
CA ILE A 365 12.93 4.68 4.58
C ILE A 365 12.17 5.70 5.43
N ASN A 366 11.53 5.22 6.50
CA ASN A 366 10.77 6.03 7.46
C ASN A 366 11.27 5.73 8.88
N GLY A 367 10.86 6.56 9.83
CA GLY A 367 11.15 6.34 11.24
C GLY A 367 10.25 7.18 12.12
N TYR A 368 10.63 7.32 13.38
CA TYR A 368 9.82 8.04 14.36
C TYR A 368 10.64 8.99 15.21
N MET A 369 10.03 10.10 15.59
CA MET A 369 10.52 10.97 16.66
C MET A 369 10.62 10.15 17.95
N PRO A 370 11.73 10.18 18.72
CA PRO A 370 11.96 9.22 19.80
C PRO A 370 10.89 9.26 20.92
N GLU A 371 10.26 10.42 21.12
CA GLU A 371 9.13 10.60 22.02
C GLU A 371 7.97 9.64 21.72
N HIS A 372 7.73 9.28 20.44
CA HIS A 372 6.73 8.28 20.03
C HIS A 372 6.77 7.00 20.89
N TRP A 373 7.97 6.49 21.18
CA TRP A 373 8.15 5.26 21.95
C TRP A 373 7.91 5.41 23.44
N ASN A 374 8.03 6.64 23.93
CA ASN A 374 7.86 6.98 25.34
C ASN A 374 6.45 7.44 25.65
N TRP A 375 5.66 7.79 24.64
CA TRP A 375 4.29 8.21 24.84
C TRP A 375 3.45 7.06 25.37
N ILE A 376 2.68 7.35 26.42
CA ILE A 376 1.79 6.42 27.10
C ILE A 376 0.37 6.92 26.87
N ASP A 377 -0.46 6.02 26.35
CA ASP A 377 -1.89 6.24 26.16
C ASP A 377 -2.56 6.66 27.49
N PRO A 378 -3.24 7.83 27.54
CA PRO A 378 -4.00 8.28 28.70
C PRO A 378 -5.01 7.26 29.22
N GLU A 379 -5.70 6.51 28.34
CA GLU A 379 -6.70 5.53 28.76
C GLU A 379 -6.05 4.40 29.59
N LYS A 380 -4.81 4.02 29.23
CA LYS A 380 -4.01 3.00 29.94
C LYS A 380 -3.47 3.49 31.28
N ILE A 381 -3.29 4.80 31.43
CA ILE A 381 -2.97 5.43 32.71
C ILE A 381 -4.24 5.46 33.59
N GLU A 382 -5.38 5.88 33.04
CA GLU A 382 -6.65 6.02 33.77
C GLU A 382 -7.23 4.68 34.23
N GLU A 383 -7.15 3.62 33.42
CA GLU A 383 -7.58 2.27 33.81
C GLU A 383 -6.57 1.56 34.73
N GLY A 384 -5.34 2.09 34.83
CA GLY A 384 -4.25 1.55 35.65
C GLY A 384 -3.44 0.42 35.02
N SER A 385 -3.66 0.08 33.74
CA SER A 385 -2.92 -0.98 33.05
C SER A 385 -1.45 -0.62 32.84
N TYR A 386 -1.13 0.65 32.57
CA TYR A 386 0.26 1.13 32.55
C TYR A 386 0.96 0.93 33.91
N ALA A 387 0.31 1.33 35.01
CA ALA A 387 0.88 1.18 36.35
C ALA A 387 1.07 -0.29 36.75
N GLN A 388 0.15 -1.18 36.34
CA GLN A 388 0.29 -2.62 36.51
C GLN A 388 1.46 -3.18 35.69
N ASN A 389 1.57 -2.82 34.40
CA ASN A 389 2.68 -3.23 33.54
C ASN A 389 4.04 -2.74 34.08
N LEU A 390 4.11 -1.50 34.56
CA LEU A 390 5.30 -0.93 35.17
C LEU A 390 5.69 -1.68 36.46
N ALA A 391 4.71 -2.07 37.28
CA ALA A 391 4.94 -2.87 38.49
C ALA A 391 5.38 -4.31 38.18
N ASP A 392 4.79 -4.95 37.17
CA ASP A 392 5.10 -6.33 36.77
C ASP A 392 6.46 -6.45 36.08
N GLN A 393 6.87 -5.45 35.30
CA GLN A 393 8.21 -5.40 34.70
C GLN A 393 9.27 -4.87 35.70
N GLY A 394 8.92 -3.94 36.59
CA GLY A 394 9.85 -3.30 37.52
C GLY A 394 11.04 -2.64 36.80
N GLU A 395 12.27 -2.88 37.28
CA GLU A 395 13.51 -2.43 36.61
C GLU A 395 13.69 -3.00 35.18
N ALA A 396 12.89 -4.01 34.78
CA ALA A 396 12.90 -4.50 33.42
C ALA A 396 12.17 -3.56 32.45
N PHE A 397 11.27 -2.67 32.90
CA PHE A 397 10.48 -1.81 32.02
C PHE A 397 11.37 -0.93 31.11
N GLY A 398 10.87 -0.63 29.92
CA GLY A 398 11.56 0.23 28.97
C GLY A 398 10.93 0.25 27.57
N THR A 399 11.26 1.30 26.85
CA THR A 399 10.74 1.59 25.52
C THR A 399 11.84 1.35 24.48
N PHE A 400 11.47 1.40 23.20
CA PHE A 400 12.46 1.40 22.12
C PHE A 400 13.43 2.59 22.23
N ALA A 401 12.94 3.77 22.61
CA ALA A 401 13.75 4.96 22.82
C ALA A 401 14.75 4.84 23.97
N THR A 402 14.39 4.17 25.08
CA THR A 402 15.24 4.10 26.29
C THR A 402 16.10 2.85 26.35
N LYS A 403 15.53 1.68 26.10
CA LYS A 403 16.17 0.37 26.34
C LYS A 403 16.48 -0.39 25.05
N GLY A 404 15.62 -0.26 24.04
CA GLY A 404 15.69 -1.00 22.78
C GLY A 404 14.66 -2.13 22.73
N SER A 405 14.86 -3.11 21.84
CA SER A 405 13.95 -4.24 21.70
C SER A 405 14.20 -5.32 22.77
N LYS A 406 13.16 -6.09 23.09
CA LYS A 406 13.32 -7.45 23.64
C LYS A 406 13.95 -8.38 22.60
N GLU A 407 14.25 -9.60 23.03
CA GLU A 407 14.40 -10.72 22.09
C GLU A 407 13.10 -10.93 21.32
N ASP A 408 13.27 -11.23 20.03
CA ASP A 408 12.23 -11.70 19.12
C ASP A 408 12.73 -13.00 18.48
N SER A 409 11.81 -13.93 18.28
CA SER A 409 12.05 -15.25 17.71
C SER A 409 11.04 -15.62 16.63
N GLY A 410 10.12 -14.73 16.25
CA GLY A 410 8.95 -15.09 15.45
C GLY A 410 8.95 -14.49 14.04
N THR A 411 8.41 -15.25 13.10
CA THR A 411 7.77 -14.73 11.88
C THR A 411 6.38 -15.32 11.76
N GLY A 412 5.40 -14.51 11.39
CA GLY A 412 4.01 -14.96 11.31
C GLY A 412 3.24 -14.32 10.19
N ASN A 413 1.99 -14.72 10.05
CA ASN A 413 1.10 -14.31 8.98
C ASN A 413 -0.12 -13.61 9.58
N GLU A 414 -0.92 -12.96 8.74
CA GLU A 414 -2.17 -12.32 9.12
C GLU A 414 -3.24 -12.62 8.07
N ARG A 415 -4.47 -12.88 8.50
CA ARG A 415 -5.61 -13.03 7.61
C ARG A 415 -6.90 -12.54 8.26
N ILE A 416 -7.47 -11.46 7.74
CA ILE A 416 -8.68 -10.84 8.29
C ILE A 416 -9.80 -10.79 7.24
N GLY A 417 -11.00 -11.24 7.60
CA GLY A 417 -12.23 -10.97 6.86
C GLY A 417 -12.46 -11.77 5.57
N LEU A 418 -11.54 -12.65 5.18
CA LEU A 418 -11.72 -13.56 4.05
C LEU A 418 -12.79 -14.63 4.35
N ARG A 419 -13.60 -14.98 3.36
CA ARG A 419 -14.80 -15.84 3.51
C ARG A 419 -14.87 -16.96 2.48
N ALA A 420 -15.59 -18.02 2.82
CA ALA A 420 -15.88 -19.16 1.95
C ALA A 420 -17.27 -19.03 1.31
N HIS A 421 -17.53 -19.88 0.32
CA HIS A 421 -18.79 -19.99 -0.39
C HIS A 421 -19.23 -21.48 -0.43
N ASP A 422 -20.49 -21.76 -0.04
CA ASP A 422 -21.08 -23.09 -0.13
C ASP A 422 -21.48 -23.37 -1.59
N VAL A 423 -20.86 -24.38 -2.22
CA VAL A 423 -21.16 -24.78 -3.61
C VAL A 423 -22.18 -25.93 -3.68
N GLY A 424 -22.74 -26.35 -2.56
CA GLY A 424 -23.68 -27.45 -2.45
C GLY A 424 -23.04 -28.78 -2.04
N ASP A 425 -23.89 -29.75 -1.70
CA ASP A 425 -23.53 -31.12 -1.32
C ASP A 425 -22.43 -31.21 -0.22
N GLY A 426 -22.41 -30.23 0.69
CA GLY A 426 -21.45 -30.15 1.79
C GLY A 426 -20.02 -29.80 1.36
N THR A 427 -19.86 -29.25 0.16
CA THR A 427 -18.58 -28.81 -0.42
C THR A 427 -18.48 -27.28 -0.38
N TYR A 428 -17.31 -26.76 -0.02
CA TYR A 428 -17.05 -25.33 0.19
C TYR A 428 -15.87 -24.88 -0.65
N TYR A 429 -16.02 -23.78 -1.36
CA TYR A 429 -14.93 -23.09 -2.05
C TYR A 429 -14.37 -21.99 -1.14
N LEU A 430 -13.07 -22.03 -0.83
CA LEU A 430 -12.47 -21.13 0.16
C LEU A 430 -11.05 -20.66 -0.18
N PRO A 431 -10.66 -19.45 0.27
CA PRO A 431 -9.31 -18.93 0.05
C PRO A 431 -8.27 -19.64 0.92
N VAL A 432 -7.07 -19.80 0.38
CA VAL A 432 -5.81 -20.18 1.06
C VAL A 432 -4.70 -19.19 0.62
N ALA A 433 -3.47 -19.37 1.11
CA ALA A 433 -2.34 -18.59 0.57
C ALA A 433 -2.06 -18.99 -0.89
N ASN A 434 -1.73 -18.02 -1.75
CA ASN A 434 -1.28 -18.30 -3.12
C ASN A 434 0.25 -18.31 -3.14
N LEU A 435 0.84 -19.48 -2.87
CA LEU A 435 2.29 -19.64 -2.69
C LEU A 435 2.97 -20.00 -4.03
N PRO A 436 4.23 -19.63 -4.29
CA PRO A 436 4.94 -20.04 -5.50
C PRO A 436 5.00 -21.58 -5.63
N ASP A 437 4.77 -22.13 -6.83
CA ASP A 437 4.67 -23.57 -7.12
C ASP A 437 5.41 -24.03 -8.40
N TYR A 438 6.34 -23.21 -8.90
CA TYR A 438 7.13 -23.51 -10.10
C TYR A 438 8.02 -24.74 -9.89
N LYS A 439 8.70 -24.80 -8.74
CA LYS A 439 9.52 -25.91 -8.25
C LYS A 439 8.81 -26.68 -7.13
N GLU A 440 9.29 -27.89 -6.86
CA GLU A 440 8.76 -28.73 -5.77
C GLU A 440 9.06 -28.15 -4.37
N ARG A 441 10.17 -27.42 -4.24
CA ARG A 441 10.49 -26.59 -3.07
C ARG A 441 10.68 -25.16 -3.52
N GLU A 442 10.02 -24.24 -2.83
CA GLU A 442 10.07 -22.80 -3.10
C GLU A 442 10.36 -22.04 -1.82
N TYR A 443 11.47 -21.31 -1.78
CA TYR A 443 11.84 -20.51 -0.62
C TYR A 443 10.98 -19.25 -0.52
N LEU A 444 10.64 -18.84 0.70
CA LEU A 444 9.73 -17.74 1.02
C LEU A 444 10.38 -16.70 1.95
N LEU A 445 11.27 -17.18 2.83
CA LEU A 445 12.00 -16.40 3.80
C LEU A 445 13.49 -16.73 3.75
N ALA A 446 14.32 -15.73 3.95
CA ALA A 446 15.75 -15.89 4.12
C ALA A 446 16.30 -14.95 5.20
N HIS A 447 17.32 -15.44 5.91
CA HIS A 447 18.25 -14.66 6.71
C HIS A 447 17.55 -13.74 7.73
N PRO A 448 16.83 -14.27 8.73
CA PRO A 448 16.48 -13.48 9.90
C PRO A 448 17.79 -13.09 10.62
N GLN A 449 18.03 -11.80 10.79
CA GLN A 449 19.28 -11.25 11.30
C GLN A 449 19.07 -10.42 12.56
N SER A 450 19.91 -10.64 13.57
CA SER A 450 19.93 -9.88 14.81
C SER A 450 20.99 -8.78 14.78
N ILE A 451 20.68 -7.64 15.41
CA ILE A 451 21.58 -6.49 15.53
C ILE A 451 21.84 -6.19 17.01
N GLU A 452 23.12 -6.10 17.39
CA GLU A 452 23.54 -5.79 18.76
C GLU A 452 23.52 -4.27 19.04
N LEU A 453 23.21 -3.88 20.28
CA LEU A 453 23.25 -2.46 20.71
C LEU A 453 24.61 -1.81 20.43
N SER A 454 25.69 -2.49 20.78
CA SER A 454 27.06 -2.00 20.57
C SER A 454 27.40 -1.76 19.10
N THR A 455 26.81 -2.54 18.19
CA THR A 455 26.96 -2.33 16.74
C THR A 455 26.32 -1.02 16.31
N MET A 456 25.06 -0.77 16.68
CA MET A 456 24.37 0.46 16.24
C MET A 456 24.89 1.71 16.94
N GLU A 457 25.36 1.63 18.18
CA GLU A 457 26.08 2.75 18.80
C GLU A 457 27.38 3.08 18.05
N ALA A 458 28.13 2.06 17.60
CA ALA A 458 29.34 2.25 16.81
C ALA A 458 29.04 2.82 15.41
N PHE A 459 28.06 2.27 14.70
CA PHE A 459 27.57 2.76 13.41
C PHE A 459 27.12 4.21 13.51
N SER A 460 26.27 4.53 14.49
CA SER A 460 25.80 5.88 14.76
C SER A 460 26.95 6.84 15.05
N THR A 461 27.93 6.43 15.86
CA THR A 461 29.10 7.27 16.20
C THR A 461 29.97 7.54 14.97
N ALA A 462 30.17 6.55 14.10
CA ALA A 462 30.89 6.71 12.84
C ALA A 462 30.16 7.68 11.89
N LEU A 463 28.83 7.53 11.75
CA LEU A 463 27.98 8.43 10.98
C LEU A 463 28.06 9.88 11.50
N ARG A 464 27.84 10.11 12.81
CA ARG A 464 27.87 11.45 13.42
C ARG A 464 29.22 12.17 13.31
N SER A 465 30.31 11.42 13.13
CA SER A 465 31.66 11.95 12.98
C SER A 465 32.12 12.10 11.52
N GLY A 466 31.27 11.76 10.53
CA GLY A 466 31.65 11.72 9.11
C GLY A 466 32.74 10.68 8.81
N GLY A 467 32.81 9.63 9.63
CA GLY A 467 33.80 8.56 9.59
C GLY A 467 33.22 7.18 9.33
N LEU A 468 31.99 7.10 8.80
CA LEU A 468 31.38 5.85 8.39
C LEU A 468 32.14 5.29 7.18
N GLY A 469 32.87 4.19 7.38
CA GLY A 469 33.72 3.59 6.34
C GLY A 469 33.01 2.58 5.43
N GLU A 470 31.85 2.09 5.85
CA GLU A 470 31.01 1.11 5.15
C GLU A 470 29.57 1.29 5.64
N THR A 471 28.58 1.24 4.75
CA THR A 471 27.15 1.39 5.08
C THR A 471 26.48 0.10 5.52
N LEU A 472 27.09 -1.06 5.24
CA LEU A 472 26.56 -2.37 5.59
C LEU A 472 26.50 -2.52 7.11
N ILE A 473 25.30 -2.68 7.65
CA ILE A 473 25.10 -2.83 9.09
C ILE A 473 25.56 -4.24 9.51
N PRO A 474 26.51 -4.38 10.46
CA PRO A 474 26.95 -5.70 10.90
C PRO A 474 25.85 -6.46 11.63
N THR A 475 25.40 -7.59 11.07
CA THR A 475 24.35 -8.43 11.64
C THR A 475 24.83 -9.85 11.93
N THR A 476 24.05 -10.59 12.72
CA THR A 476 24.26 -12.04 12.95
C THR A 476 23.00 -12.79 12.52
N ASN A 477 23.14 -13.68 11.53
CA ASN A 477 22.05 -14.56 11.09
C ASN A 477 21.59 -15.51 12.22
N LYS A 478 20.30 -15.83 12.16
CA LYS A 478 19.60 -16.78 13.04
C LYS A 478 19.10 -17.95 12.19
N ASP A 479 19.16 -19.15 12.74
CA ASP A 479 18.55 -20.32 12.10
C ASP A 479 17.10 -20.44 12.55
N PHE A 480 16.22 -20.88 11.65
CA PHE A 480 14.87 -21.31 12.00
C PHE A 480 14.95 -22.60 12.82
N GLN A 481 14.08 -22.75 13.83
CA GLN A 481 14.11 -23.81 14.83
C GLN A 481 12.77 -24.56 14.93
N SER A 482 11.64 -23.92 14.63
CA SER A 482 10.31 -24.55 14.60
C SER A 482 9.38 -23.91 13.58
N ILE A 483 8.34 -24.67 13.21
CA ILE A 483 7.15 -24.17 12.53
C ILE A 483 6.12 -23.86 13.62
N TYR A 484 5.48 -22.69 13.56
CA TYR A 484 4.39 -22.36 14.46
C TYR A 484 3.10 -23.07 14.00
N GLU A 485 2.86 -24.25 14.57
CA GLU A 485 1.65 -25.06 14.36
C GLU A 485 0.76 -25.02 15.61
N SER A 486 -0.50 -24.57 15.49
CA SER A 486 -1.49 -24.67 16.58
C SER A 486 -2.92 -24.67 16.07
N THR A 487 -3.81 -25.43 16.71
CA THR A 487 -5.26 -25.43 16.44
C THR A 487 -5.89 -24.03 16.56
N HIS A 488 -5.30 -23.13 17.36
CA HIS A 488 -5.72 -21.74 17.44
C HIS A 488 -5.60 -21.03 16.07
N ASN A 489 -4.47 -21.18 15.39
CA ASN A 489 -4.18 -20.52 14.11
C ASN A 489 -4.48 -21.39 12.88
N GLN A 490 -4.74 -22.69 13.04
CA GLN A 490 -5.13 -23.60 11.96
C GLN A 490 -6.30 -23.02 11.15
N LEU A 491 -6.20 -23.06 9.82
CA LEU A 491 -7.27 -22.65 8.93
C LEU A 491 -8.56 -23.45 9.21
N LYS A 492 -9.71 -22.77 9.34
CA LYS A 492 -10.98 -23.41 9.71
C LYS A 492 -12.20 -22.64 9.23
N ILE A 493 -13.23 -23.36 8.79
CA ILE A 493 -14.60 -22.83 8.68
C ILE A 493 -15.23 -22.85 10.08
N VAL A 494 -15.91 -21.77 10.46
CA VAL A 494 -16.66 -21.67 11.72
C VAL A 494 -18.12 -21.34 11.44
N GLU A 495 -19.02 -22.13 12.00
CA GLU A 495 -20.47 -22.04 11.81
C GLU A 495 -21.23 -22.16 13.14
N GLU A 496 -22.43 -21.57 13.22
CA GLU A 496 -23.37 -21.80 14.31
C GLU A 496 -24.43 -22.80 13.86
N ILE A 497 -24.46 -23.99 14.48
CA ILE A 497 -25.41 -25.06 14.18
C ILE A 497 -26.17 -25.40 15.46
N ASP A 498 -27.50 -25.30 15.43
CA ASP A 498 -28.40 -25.49 16.58
C ASP A 498 -28.04 -24.64 17.82
N GLY A 499 -27.35 -23.51 17.62
CA GLY A 499 -26.88 -22.60 18.68
C GLY A 499 -25.53 -23.00 19.29
N GLU A 500 -24.81 -23.96 18.72
CA GLU A 500 -23.46 -24.35 19.11
C GLU A 500 -22.45 -24.06 17.99
N GLU A 501 -21.28 -23.51 18.35
CA GLU A 501 -20.17 -23.31 17.42
C GLU A 501 -19.64 -24.66 16.90
N HIS A 502 -19.44 -24.75 15.60
CA HIS A 502 -18.85 -25.88 14.90
C HIS A 502 -17.62 -25.43 14.11
N ARG A 503 -16.48 -26.06 14.38
CA ARG A 503 -15.17 -25.75 13.77
C ARG A 503 -14.79 -26.88 12.81
N PHE A 504 -14.59 -26.57 11.53
CA PHE A 504 -14.15 -27.53 10.52
C PHE A 504 -12.73 -27.16 10.06
N MET A 505 -11.75 -27.92 10.54
CA MET A 505 -10.33 -27.64 10.36
C MET A 505 -9.85 -28.07 8.97
N ILE A 506 -9.00 -27.25 8.38
CA ILE A 506 -8.55 -27.34 6.98
C ILE A 506 -7.03 -27.42 6.97
N VAL A 507 -6.51 -28.46 6.32
CA VAL A 507 -5.09 -28.65 6.07
C VAL A 507 -4.87 -28.50 4.56
N PRO A 508 -4.15 -27.44 4.09
CA PRO A 508 -3.81 -27.26 2.68
C PRO A 508 -2.95 -28.41 2.13
N SER A 509 -2.82 -28.48 0.81
CA SER A 509 -2.07 -29.55 0.12
C SER A 509 -0.55 -29.33 0.08
N TYR A 510 -0.05 -28.19 0.57
CA TYR A 510 1.37 -27.87 0.73
C TYR A 510 1.86 -28.13 2.15
N ARG A 511 3.18 -28.02 2.39
CA ARG A 511 3.78 -27.98 3.74
C ARG A 511 4.76 -26.83 3.87
N ILE A 512 4.75 -26.13 4.99
CA ILE A 512 5.82 -25.21 5.36
C ILE A 512 6.99 -26.01 5.96
N GLY A 513 8.21 -25.50 5.80
CA GLY A 513 9.43 -26.07 6.36
C GLY A 513 10.56 -25.06 6.36
N PHE A 514 11.71 -25.48 6.90
CA PHE A 514 12.89 -24.63 7.00
C PHE A 514 14.18 -25.46 6.95
N GLU A 515 15.29 -24.80 6.60
CA GLU A 515 16.65 -25.33 6.73
C GLU A 515 17.63 -24.19 7.03
N SER A 516 18.31 -24.27 8.19
CA SER A 516 19.12 -23.16 8.72
C SER A 516 18.31 -21.84 8.68
N SER A 517 18.88 -20.77 8.11
CA SER A 517 18.25 -19.46 7.98
C SER A 517 17.31 -19.32 6.76
N LEU A 518 16.80 -20.41 6.18
CA LEU A 518 15.89 -20.39 5.01
C LEU A 518 14.55 -21.04 5.35
N GLY A 519 13.44 -20.34 5.06
CA GLY A 519 12.07 -20.86 5.16
C GLY A 519 11.49 -21.14 3.77
N TYR A 520 10.76 -22.25 3.62
CA TYR A 520 10.23 -22.70 2.34
C TYR A 520 8.82 -23.29 2.42
N VAL A 521 8.13 -23.31 1.28
CA VAL A 521 7.00 -24.21 1.01
C VAL A 521 7.49 -25.43 0.22
N GLN A 522 6.91 -26.58 0.53
CA GLN A 522 7.16 -27.87 -0.10
C GLN A 522 5.84 -28.39 -0.70
N TRP A 523 5.85 -28.58 -2.00
CA TRP A 523 4.78 -29.20 -2.79
C TRP A 523 5.06 -30.69 -3.03
N ASP A 524 4.09 -31.40 -3.62
CA ASP A 524 4.21 -32.81 -4.01
C ASP A 524 4.10 -32.94 -5.53
N HIS A 525 5.25 -32.74 -6.19
CA HIS A 525 5.37 -32.89 -7.65
C HIS A 525 5.77 -34.31 -8.05
N SER A 526 5.54 -35.32 -7.19
CA SER A 526 5.92 -36.72 -7.46
C SER A 526 5.20 -37.34 -8.67
N THR A 527 4.07 -36.76 -9.09
CA THR A 527 3.37 -37.09 -10.34
C THR A 527 2.85 -35.82 -11.03
N ALA A 528 2.63 -35.89 -12.35
CA ALA A 528 2.03 -34.80 -13.10
C ALA A 528 0.62 -34.45 -12.58
N ASP A 529 -0.21 -35.47 -12.34
CA ASP A 529 -1.57 -35.34 -11.81
C ASP A 529 -1.61 -34.63 -10.44
N LEU A 530 -0.63 -34.90 -9.56
CA LEU A 530 -0.53 -34.20 -8.27
C LEU A 530 -0.09 -32.74 -8.44
N LYS A 531 0.89 -32.46 -9.30
CA LYS A 531 1.30 -31.09 -9.62
C LYS A 531 0.15 -30.28 -10.22
N GLU A 532 -0.57 -30.83 -11.19
CA GLU A 532 -1.71 -30.17 -11.83
C GLU A 532 -2.85 -29.91 -10.84
N ARG A 533 -3.17 -30.89 -9.98
CA ARG A 533 -4.13 -30.71 -8.88
C ARG A 533 -3.70 -29.60 -7.92
N GLN A 534 -2.46 -29.64 -7.42
CA GLN A 534 -1.95 -28.65 -6.46
C GLN A 534 -1.96 -27.23 -7.04
N ALA A 535 -1.52 -27.05 -8.30
CA ALA A 535 -1.58 -25.75 -8.98
C ALA A 535 -3.02 -25.23 -9.12
N SER A 536 -3.99 -26.09 -9.45
CA SER A 536 -5.40 -25.69 -9.51
C SER A 536 -5.97 -25.27 -8.14
N GLN A 537 -5.48 -25.93 -7.07
CA GLN A 537 -5.83 -25.71 -5.66
C GLN A 537 -5.04 -24.58 -4.99
N ASN A 538 -4.04 -24.01 -5.67
CA ASN A 538 -3.22 -22.94 -5.13
C ASN A 538 -4.05 -21.65 -5.00
N GLY A 539 -3.91 -20.93 -3.89
CA GLY A 539 -4.70 -19.75 -3.54
C GLY A 539 -6.19 -19.98 -3.20
N TYR A 540 -6.88 -20.96 -3.78
CA TYR A 540 -8.26 -21.33 -3.44
C TYR A 540 -8.50 -22.84 -3.60
N ILE A 541 -9.17 -23.45 -2.63
CA ILE A 541 -9.45 -24.89 -2.58
C ILE A 541 -10.94 -25.19 -2.46
N TYR A 542 -11.33 -26.40 -2.87
CA TYR A 542 -12.59 -27.02 -2.50
C TYR A 542 -12.36 -27.98 -1.33
N VAL A 543 -13.19 -27.89 -0.28
CA VAL A 543 -13.16 -28.82 0.86
C VAL A 543 -14.54 -29.43 1.12
N ARG A 544 -14.57 -30.66 1.62
CA ARG A 544 -15.78 -31.31 2.14
C ARG A 544 -15.66 -31.52 3.64
N LYS A 545 -16.74 -31.24 4.38
CA LYS A 545 -16.80 -31.47 5.83
C LYS A 545 -16.86 -32.96 6.16
N LEU A 546 -16.07 -33.40 7.13
CA LEU A 546 -16.08 -34.77 7.65
C LEU A 546 -16.77 -34.85 9.01
N THR A 547 -17.15 -36.06 9.42
CA THR A 547 -17.67 -36.33 10.78
C THR A 547 -16.58 -36.68 11.79
N ASP A 548 -15.36 -36.96 11.32
CA ASP A 548 -14.23 -37.31 12.16
C ASP A 548 -13.74 -36.09 12.96
N LYS A 549 -13.34 -36.32 14.20
CA LYS A 549 -12.90 -35.24 15.11
C LYS A 549 -11.51 -34.75 14.74
N TRP A 550 -11.28 -33.46 14.91
CA TRP A 550 -9.94 -32.89 14.81
C TRP A 550 -9.05 -33.40 15.96
N GLU A 551 -7.81 -33.77 15.64
CA GLU A 551 -6.80 -34.14 16.63
C GLU A 551 -6.07 -32.86 17.10
N VAL A 552 -6.38 -32.42 18.31
CA VAL A 552 -5.79 -31.21 18.93
C VAL A 552 -4.39 -31.50 19.44
N GLU A 553 -3.45 -30.57 19.25
CA GLU A 553 -2.05 -30.72 19.63
C GLU A 553 -1.83 -30.86 21.15
N GLU A 554 -0.80 -31.60 21.54
CA GLU A 554 -0.34 -31.61 22.93
C GLU A 554 0.19 -30.22 23.30
N GLY A 555 -0.36 -29.62 24.36
CA GLY A 555 -0.01 -28.27 24.79
C GLY A 555 -1.12 -27.24 24.58
N ALA A 556 -2.07 -27.47 23.66
CA ALA A 556 -3.17 -26.56 23.35
C ALA A 556 -3.98 -26.11 24.59
N GLY A 557 -4.67 -24.97 24.52
CA GLY A 557 -5.55 -24.50 25.60
C GLY A 557 -6.77 -25.41 25.83
N ASP A 558 -7.34 -25.36 27.04
CA ASP A 558 -8.50 -26.18 27.42
C ASP A 558 -9.74 -25.94 26.55
N ASP A 559 -9.93 -24.74 25.99
CA ASP A 559 -10.98 -24.46 25.00
C ASP A 559 -10.86 -25.41 23.81
N TYR A 560 -9.69 -25.47 23.18
CA TYR A 560 -9.45 -26.30 22.00
C TYR A 560 -9.54 -27.79 22.31
N ARG A 561 -8.88 -28.27 23.37
CA ARG A 561 -8.86 -29.70 23.72
C ARG A 561 -10.24 -30.26 24.06
N ASN A 562 -11.09 -29.44 24.69
CA ASN A 562 -12.41 -29.86 25.16
C ASN A 562 -13.55 -29.36 24.25
N HIS A 563 -13.26 -28.67 23.14
CA HIS A 563 -14.28 -28.15 22.24
C HIS A 563 -15.12 -29.31 21.68
N PRO A 564 -16.44 -29.36 21.92
CA PRO A 564 -17.25 -30.54 21.58
C PRO A 564 -17.36 -30.75 20.07
N ASN A 565 -17.23 -29.68 19.29
CA ASN A 565 -17.62 -29.61 17.88
C ASN A 565 -16.47 -29.18 16.96
N SER A 566 -15.29 -29.80 17.11
CA SER A 566 -14.15 -29.63 16.19
C SER A 566 -13.97 -30.87 15.31
N TYR A 567 -13.98 -30.67 13.98
CA TYR A 567 -14.05 -31.73 12.97
C TYR A 567 -12.99 -31.54 11.88
N GLN A 568 -12.68 -32.60 11.14
CA GLN A 568 -11.78 -32.58 9.99
C GLN A 568 -12.51 -32.14 8.70
N THR A 569 -11.73 -31.78 7.68
CA THR A 569 -12.19 -31.65 6.29
C THR A 569 -11.29 -32.47 5.37
N GLU A 570 -11.79 -32.84 4.20
CA GLU A 570 -10.97 -33.35 3.09
C GLU A 570 -10.89 -32.29 1.98
N VAL A 571 -9.69 -32.11 1.40
CA VAL A 571 -9.52 -31.32 0.17
C VAL A 571 -9.97 -32.17 -1.02
N VAL A 572 -10.81 -31.61 -1.89
CA VAL A 572 -11.42 -32.33 -3.02
C VAL A 572 -11.14 -31.64 -4.36
N ASP A 573 -11.29 -32.38 -5.45
CA ASP A 573 -11.32 -31.81 -6.79
C ASP A 573 -12.59 -30.94 -6.97
N ALA A 574 -12.58 -30.00 -7.93
CA ALA A 574 -13.74 -29.15 -8.21
C ALA A 574 -14.99 -29.99 -8.54
N PRO A 575 -16.19 -29.62 -8.05
CA PRO A 575 -17.41 -30.41 -8.24
C PRO A 575 -17.94 -30.39 -9.67
N ASP A 576 -17.51 -29.41 -10.48
CA ASP A 576 -17.91 -29.18 -11.86
C ASP A 576 -16.81 -28.40 -12.62
N GLU A 577 -17.06 -28.13 -13.92
CA GLU A 577 -16.16 -27.38 -14.80
C GLU A 577 -16.25 -25.85 -14.61
N ILE A 578 -16.99 -25.34 -13.61
CA ILE A 578 -17.19 -23.89 -13.42
C ILE A 578 -15.99 -23.30 -12.69
N VAL A 579 -15.24 -22.45 -13.41
CA VAL A 579 -14.24 -21.57 -12.79
C VAL A 579 -14.97 -20.53 -11.95
N ARG A 580 -14.57 -20.37 -10.69
CA ARG A 580 -15.19 -19.46 -9.73
C ARG A 580 -14.18 -18.42 -9.26
N ALA A 581 -14.63 -17.19 -9.03
CA ALA A 581 -13.86 -16.14 -8.37
C ALA A 581 -14.78 -15.35 -7.41
N PRO A 582 -14.28 -14.89 -6.24
CA PRO A 582 -15.07 -14.08 -5.32
C PRO A 582 -15.32 -12.70 -5.93
N ARG A 583 -16.50 -12.14 -5.72
CA ARG A 583 -16.81 -10.77 -6.12
C ARG A 583 -16.10 -9.78 -5.20
N VAL A 584 -15.04 -9.16 -5.70
CA VAL A 584 -14.30 -8.11 -4.99
C VAL A 584 -14.94 -6.75 -5.29
N THR A 585 -15.46 -6.09 -4.26
CA THR A 585 -15.92 -4.68 -4.38
C THR A 585 -14.83 -3.76 -3.86
N HIS A 586 -14.23 -2.99 -4.77
CA HIS A 586 -13.19 -2.03 -4.45
C HIS A 586 -13.76 -0.70 -3.94
N ARG A 587 -13.15 -0.21 -2.88
CA ARG A 587 -13.34 1.12 -2.29
C ARG A 587 -11.99 1.50 -1.67
N PHE A 588 -11.54 2.73 -1.85
CA PHE A 588 -10.20 3.18 -1.43
C PHE A 588 -10.30 4.53 -0.71
N PHE A 589 -9.47 4.76 0.31
CA PHE A 589 -9.50 6.01 1.06
C PHE A 589 -8.43 6.98 0.55
N ASN A 590 -8.80 8.18 0.13
CA ASN A 590 -7.83 9.17 -0.32
C ASN A 590 -7.12 9.79 0.88
N TYR A 591 -5.79 9.81 0.84
CA TYR A 591 -4.99 10.65 1.71
C TYR A 591 -5.10 12.10 1.22
N LYS A 592 -5.72 12.98 2.00
CA LYS A 592 -6.00 14.36 1.60
C LYS A 592 -4.98 15.36 2.15
N GLU A 593 -4.70 16.39 1.38
CA GLU A 593 -3.87 17.53 1.83
C GLU A 593 -4.63 18.34 2.89
N ARG A 594 -3.91 18.95 3.84
CA ARG A 594 -4.50 19.70 4.96
C ARG A 594 -4.65 21.17 4.59
N ASP A 595 -5.73 21.82 5.05
CA ASP A 595 -5.82 23.28 5.03
C ASP A 595 -4.97 23.89 6.15
N THR A 596 -3.80 24.40 5.78
CA THR A 596 -2.82 24.99 6.72
C THR A 596 -3.26 26.35 7.27
N ASN A 597 -4.43 26.86 6.88
CA ASN A 597 -5.08 28.00 7.55
C ASN A 597 -5.71 27.58 8.90
N HIS A 598 -6.01 26.30 9.09
CA HIS A 598 -6.49 25.76 10.36
C HIS A 598 -5.35 25.71 11.40
N PRO A 599 -5.57 26.13 12.66
CA PRO A 599 -4.52 26.14 13.69
C PRO A 599 -3.94 24.75 14.01
N ASP A 600 -4.66 23.68 13.66
CA ASP A 600 -4.22 22.31 13.90
C ASP A 600 -3.43 21.68 12.75
N PHE A 601 -3.17 22.42 11.67
CA PHE A 601 -2.40 21.95 10.51
C PHE A 601 -1.27 22.92 10.08
N GLN A 602 -0.78 23.76 10.99
CA GLN A 602 0.27 24.74 10.71
C GLN A 602 1.63 24.10 10.41
N ASN A 603 1.93 22.93 10.99
CA ASN A 603 3.19 22.25 10.73
C ASN A 603 3.28 21.68 9.30
N TRP A 604 2.13 21.49 8.64
CA TRP A 604 2.01 21.12 7.22
C TRP A 604 2.26 22.27 6.23
N ASP A 605 2.62 23.49 6.67
CA ASP A 605 2.82 24.65 5.79
C ASP A 605 3.66 24.36 4.52
N THR A 606 2.99 24.42 3.37
CA THR A 606 3.56 24.23 2.03
C THR A 606 3.75 25.55 1.26
N SER A 607 3.62 26.70 1.92
CA SER A 607 3.72 28.02 1.29
C SER A 607 5.03 28.19 0.51
N GLY A 608 4.92 28.48 -0.79
CA GLY A 608 6.07 28.67 -1.67
C GLY A 608 6.82 27.39 -2.07
N LYS A 609 6.32 26.20 -1.71
CA LYS A 609 6.88 24.91 -2.15
C LYS A 609 6.25 24.45 -3.48
N THR A 610 7.08 23.96 -4.39
CA THR A 610 6.62 23.27 -5.61
C THR A 610 5.97 21.94 -5.25
N ARG A 611 4.78 21.67 -5.82
CA ARG A 611 4.09 20.38 -5.72
C ARG A 611 4.49 19.49 -6.91
N TYR A 612 4.81 18.24 -6.63
CA TYR A 612 5.19 17.22 -7.61
C TYR A 612 4.17 16.10 -7.58
N GLN A 613 3.77 15.59 -8.74
CA GLN A 613 2.80 14.50 -8.84
C GLN A 613 3.41 13.24 -9.46
N ARG A 614 2.93 12.07 -9.03
CA ARG A 614 3.34 10.75 -9.50
C ARG A 614 2.13 9.84 -9.61
N SER A 615 1.95 9.22 -10.77
CA SER A 615 0.92 8.20 -11.01
C SER A 615 1.49 6.84 -10.63
N LEU A 616 1.00 6.26 -9.54
CA LEU A 616 1.42 4.94 -9.03
C LEU A 616 0.77 3.82 -9.84
N GLN A 617 1.35 2.62 -9.86
CA GLN A 617 0.83 1.48 -10.63
C GLN A 617 -0.54 0.98 -10.14
N ASN A 618 -0.90 1.26 -8.87
CA ASN A 618 -2.26 1.05 -8.33
C ASN A 618 -3.31 2.03 -8.91
N GLY A 619 -2.89 2.97 -9.77
CA GLY A 619 -3.66 4.03 -10.43
C GLY A 619 -4.06 5.20 -9.55
N SER A 620 -3.48 5.35 -8.37
CA SER A 620 -3.59 6.58 -7.57
C SER A 620 -2.55 7.62 -7.98
N ILE A 621 -2.84 8.90 -7.71
CA ILE A 621 -1.91 10.02 -7.91
C ILE A 621 -1.42 10.49 -6.54
N ALA A 622 -0.12 10.29 -6.28
CA ALA A 622 0.55 10.85 -5.11
C ALA A 622 1.08 12.26 -5.42
N THR A 623 0.81 13.22 -4.53
CA THR A 623 1.36 14.58 -4.57
C THR A 623 2.32 14.77 -3.40
N TYR A 624 3.54 15.25 -3.66
CA TYR A 624 4.56 15.50 -2.65
C TYR A 624 5.22 16.87 -2.80
N VAL A 625 5.89 17.32 -1.75
CA VAL A 625 6.70 18.54 -1.70
C VAL A 625 8.03 18.26 -0.97
N TRP A 626 9.07 19.06 -1.24
CA TRP A 626 10.33 18.94 -0.51
C TRP A 626 10.33 19.75 0.79
N PHE A 627 10.67 19.09 1.89
CA PHE A 627 11.01 19.72 3.16
C PHE A 627 12.50 19.56 3.44
N LYS A 628 13.13 20.58 4.02
CA LYS A 628 14.37 20.35 4.75
C LYS A 628 14.04 19.40 5.91
N PHE A 629 14.89 18.43 6.23
CA PHE A 629 14.54 17.37 7.17
C PHE A 629 13.97 17.89 8.51
N ILE A 630 14.58 18.93 9.09
CA ILE A 630 14.11 19.53 10.35
C ILE A 630 12.87 20.43 10.23
N GLU A 631 12.42 20.72 9.01
CA GLU A 631 11.21 21.52 8.74
C GLU A 631 9.99 20.65 8.42
N GLN A 632 10.14 19.32 8.32
CA GLN A 632 9.03 18.40 8.06
C GLN A 632 8.02 18.38 9.22
N PRO A 633 6.73 18.07 8.96
CA PRO A 633 5.65 18.26 9.93
C PRO A 633 5.92 17.64 11.31
N ALA A 634 6.30 16.36 11.38
CA ALA A 634 6.55 15.68 12.66
C ALA A 634 7.76 16.23 13.45
N VAL A 635 8.79 16.79 12.79
CA VAL A 635 9.91 17.43 13.51
C VAL A 635 9.50 18.79 14.06
N LYS A 636 8.70 19.57 13.32
CA LYS A 636 8.05 20.79 13.85
C LYS A 636 7.12 20.46 15.01
N THR A 637 6.36 19.38 14.95
CA THR A 637 5.53 18.88 16.05
C THR A 637 6.35 18.54 17.28
N ALA A 638 7.46 17.82 17.12
CA ALA A 638 8.36 17.53 18.23
C ALA A 638 8.91 18.83 18.87
N GLN A 639 9.20 19.86 18.06
CA GLN A 639 9.56 21.19 18.56
C GLN A 639 8.39 21.95 19.23
N GLN A 640 7.17 21.78 18.75
CA GLN A 640 5.96 22.38 19.34
C GLN A 640 5.60 21.76 20.70
N ASN A 641 5.82 20.45 20.86
CA ASN A 641 5.50 19.71 22.07
C ASN A 641 6.65 19.79 23.10
N HIS A 642 7.91 19.70 22.65
CA HIS A 642 9.11 19.64 23.50
C HIS A 642 10.18 20.68 23.09
N PRO A 643 9.88 21.99 23.15
CA PRO A 643 10.79 23.07 22.72
C PRO A 643 12.07 23.17 23.55
N GLU A 644 12.08 22.66 24.79
CA GLU A 644 13.25 22.54 25.64
C GLU A 644 14.25 21.46 25.16
N THR A 645 13.74 20.44 24.46
CA THR A 645 14.52 19.37 23.83
C THR A 645 14.94 19.80 22.42
N TYR A 646 13.99 20.19 21.58
CA TYR A 646 14.19 20.52 20.16
C TYR A 646 14.59 21.98 19.94
N THR A 647 15.66 22.39 20.61
CA THR A 647 16.27 23.71 20.43
C THR A 647 16.89 23.87 19.04
N ASP A 648 17.00 25.11 18.53
CA ASP A 648 17.68 25.41 17.26
C ASP A 648 19.09 24.81 17.19
N SER A 649 19.82 24.75 18.31
CA SER A 649 21.16 24.15 18.35
C SER A 649 21.11 22.65 18.08
N TYR A 650 20.15 21.93 18.68
CA TYR A 650 19.99 20.50 18.48
C TYR A 650 19.44 20.20 17.08
N LEU A 651 18.45 20.95 16.60
CA LEU A 651 17.91 20.77 15.25
C LEU A 651 18.97 21.00 14.16
N ASN A 652 19.81 22.03 14.27
CA ASN A 652 20.91 22.22 13.31
C ASN A 652 21.96 21.08 13.36
N GLN A 653 22.18 20.46 14.53
CA GLN A 653 23.05 19.30 14.68
C GLN A 653 22.41 18.03 14.07
N LEU A 654 21.14 17.76 14.37
CA LEU A 654 20.34 16.67 13.80
C LEU A 654 20.29 16.77 12.26
N GLN A 655 20.02 17.96 11.73
CA GLN A 655 20.10 18.26 10.30
C GLN A 655 21.47 17.88 9.71
N SER A 656 22.57 18.26 10.38
CA SER A 656 23.92 17.95 9.91
C SER A 656 24.21 16.44 9.86
N TYR A 657 23.62 15.66 10.79
CA TYR A 657 23.71 14.20 10.78
C TYR A 657 22.88 13.56 9.66
N ILE A 658 21.68 14.07 9.39
CA ILE A 658 20.87 13.61 8.25
C ILE A 658 21.52 14.00 6.92
N GLU A 659 22.14 15.18 6.83
CA GLU A 659 22.94 15.57 5.67
C GLU A 659 24.13 14.63 5.44
N GLU A 660 24.83 14.19 6.49
CA GLU A 660 25.86 13.17 6.35
C GLU A 660 25.27 11.82 5.93
N PHE A 661 24.14 11.43 6.50
CA PHE A 661 23.51 10.17 6.15
C PHE A 661 23.04 10.14 4.69
N HIS A 662 22.43 11.22 4.21
CA HIS A 662 22.03 11.36 2.81
C HIS A 662 23.25 11.34 1.87
N ARG A 663 24.41 11.87 2.28
CA ARG A 663 25.66 11.72 1.47
C ARG A 663 26.04 10.26 1.35
N GLN A 664 26.12 9.53 2.46
CA GLN A 664 26.48 8.10 2.47
C GLN A 664 25.47 7.26 1.66
N ILE A 665 24.17 7.47 1.86
CA ILE A 665 23.11 6.80 1.09
C ILE A 665 23.23 7.16 -0.40
N ASN A 666 23.39 8.43 -0.77
CA ASN A 666 23.48 8.83 -2.18
C ASN A 666 24.70 8.25 -2.90
N GLU A 667 25.80 8.03 -2.19
CA GLU A 667 27.05 7.50 -2.74
C GLU A 667 27.01 5.97 -2.91
N GLN A 668 26.44 5.24 -1.94
CA GLN A 668 26.45 3.76 -1.92
C GLN A 668 25.17 3.13 -2.49
N SER A 669 24.02 3.79 -2.38
CA SER A 669 22.71 3.29 -2.83
C SER A 669 22.59 3.39 -4.35
N MET A 670 22.69 2.25 -5.03
CA MET A 670 22.85 2.11 -6.48
C MET A 670 21.85 1.13 -7.09
N GLN A 671 21.61 1.26 -8.40
CA GLN A 671 20.82 0.28 -9.13
C GLN A 671 21.59 -1.03 -9.32
N ASN A 672 20.95 -2.16 -9.00
CA ASN A 672 21.51 -3.51 -9.05
C ASN A 672 22.87 -3.64 -8.33
N PRO A 673 22.92 -3.44 -7.00
CA PRO A 673 24.18 -3.46 -6.25
C PRO A 673 24.82 -4.85 -6.32
N THR A 674 26.12 -4.91 -6.65
CA THR A 674 26.82 -6.20 -6.79
C THR A 674 27.05 -6.91 -5.46
N ASP A 675 26.93 -6.17 -4.35
CA ASP A 675 27.17 -6.60 -2.97
C ASP A 675 26.11 -5.96 -2.05
N PRO A 676 25.84 -6.53 -0.85
CA PRO A 676 24.97 -5.90 0.15
C PRO A 676 25.44 -4.48 0.52
N VAL A 677 24.51 -3.54 0.63
CA VAL A 677 24.79 -2.11 0.85
C VAL A 677 24.42 -1.68 2.27
N PHE A 678 23.28 -2.17 2.78
CA PHE A 678 22.81 -1.87 4.15
C PHE A 678 22.37 -3.13 4.92
N ILE A 679 21.81 -4.14 4.24
CA ILE A 679 21.28 -5.36 4.87
C ILE A 679 21.93 -6.60 4.24
N ASN A 680 22.58 -7.44 5.05
CA ASN A 680 23.47 -8.48 4.56
C ASN A 680 22.76 -9.73 3.98
N TYR A 681 22.31 -9.67 2.72
CA TYR A 681 21.74 -10.85 2.03
C TYR A 681 22.77 -11.94 1.67
N ARG A 682 24.06 -11.80 1.98
CA ARG A 682 25.10 -12.82 1.70
C ARG A 682 25.72 -13.43 2.95
N GLY A 683 25.15 -13.15 4.13
CA GLY A 683 25.72 -13.59 5.40
C GLY A 683 25.51 -15.08 5.73
N ALA A 684 24.73 -15.81 4.94
CA ALA A 684 24.38 -17.22 5.15
C ALA A 684 24.09 -17.93 3.81
N ASN A 685 23.72 -19.21 3.87
CA ASN A 685 23.37 -20.01 2.69
C ASN A 685 22.18 -19.38 1.94
N GLN A 686 22.26 -19.35 0.61
CA GLN A 686 21.20 -18.84 -0.25
C GLN A 686 20.23 -19.93 -0.73
N PRO A 687 18.98 -19.57 -1.09
CA PRO A 687 18.09 -20.39 -1.93
C PRO A 687 18.84 -20.97 -3.13
N ASP A 688 18.89 -22.31 -3.23
CA ASP A 688 19.61 -23.08 -4.26
C ASP A 688 21.08 -22.68 -4.52
N SER A 689 21.73 -21.98 -3.56
CA SER A 689 23.07 -21.38 -3.71
C SER A 689 23.19 -20.25 -4.76
N ASN A 690 22.09 -19.64 -5.18
CA ASN A 690 22.06 -18.48 -6.08
C ASN A 690 21.84 -17.18 -5.27
N ASP A 691 22.46 -16.07 -5.66
CA ASP A 691 22.11 -14.77 -5.06
C ASP A 691 20.65 -14.39 -5.37
N PRO A 692 19.95 -13.71 -4.46
CA PRO A 692 18.57 -13.28 -4.68
C PRO A 692 18.49 -12.20 -5.76
N HIS A 693 17.49 -12.30 -6.64
CA HIS A 693 17.08 -11.16 -7.46
C HIS A 693 16.42 -10.13 -6.55
N LEU A 694 17.09 -9.02 -6.28
CA LEU A 694 16.47 -7.94 -5.52
C LEU A 694 15.26 -7.38 -6.28
N VAL A 695 14.19 -7.06 -5.56
CA VAL A 695 12.95 -6.54 -6.15
C VAL A 695 13.08 -5.07 -6.53
N LYS A 696 12.47 -4.66 -7.64
CA LYS A 696 12.28 -3.25 -8.00
C LYS A 696 11.08 -2.65 -7.28
N LEU A 697 11.21 -1.42 -6.82
CA LEU A 697 10.10 -0.66 -6.26
C LEU A 697 9.19 -0.15 -7.38
N ASP A 698 7.95 0.23 -7.08
CA ASP A 698 7.11 0.96 -8.05
C ASP A 698 7.91 2.20 -8.54
N PRO A 699 8.18 2.33 -9.85
CA PRO A 699 9.05 3.38 -10.36
C PRO A 699 8.52 4.79 -10.06
N ALA A 700 7.22 4.94 -9.83
CA ALA A 700 6.61 6.21 -9.46
C ALA A 700 6.79 6.57 -7.97
N GLN A 701 7.15 5.61 -7.10
CA GLN A 701 7.62 5.88 -5.74
C GLN A 701 9.09 6.33 -5.69
N ILE A 702 9.88 6.13 -6.76
CA ILE A 702 11.26 6.60 -6.83
C ILE A 702 11.27 8.03 -7.39
N VAL A 703 11.84 8.96 -6.62
CA VAL A 703 11.94 10.38 -6.98
C VAL A 703 13.39 10.84 -7.08
N GLN A 704 13.63 11.68 -8.08
CA GLN A 704 14.91 12.38 -8.25
C GLN A 704 14.84 13.73 -7.52
N PRO A 705 15.78 14.03 -6.60
CA PRO A 705 15.90 15.35 -6.00
C PRO A 705 16.21 16.42 -7.05
N GLU A 706 15.66 17.62 -6.86
CA GLU A 706 16.07 18.79 -7.62
C GLU A 706 17.42 19.35 -7.13
N PRO A 707 18.13 20.16 -7.94
CA PRO A 707 19.36 20.84 -7.53
C PRO A 707 19.19 21.65 -6.24
N GLY A 708 19.88 21.22 -5.19
CA GLY A 708 19.80 21.79 -3.84
C GLY A 708 18.99 20.97 -2.82
N TYR A 709 18.30 19.91 -3.25
CA TYR A 709 17.54 18.99 -2.38
C TYR A 709 18.18 17.59 -2.27
N GLU A 710 19.34 17.35 -2.88
CA GLU A 710 19.99 16.04 -2.88
C GLU A 710 20.36 15.55 -1.47
N VAL A 711 20.65 16.47 -0.55
CA VAL A 711 21.21 16.19 0.78
C VAL A 711 20.51 17.03 1.84
N GLY A 712 20.06 16.41 2.94
CA GLY A 712 19.37 17.11 4.04
C GLY A 712 17.91 17.50 3.78
N TYR A 713 17.35 17.15 2.63
CA TYR A 713 15.93 17.33 2.28
C TYR A 713 15.26 15.98 2.09
N VAL A 714 13.94 15.94 2.31
CA VAL A 714 13.09 14.75 2.18
C VAL A 714 11.81 15.10 1.40
N PRO A 715 11.32 14.20 0.53
CA PRO A 715 10.07 14.37 -0.18
C PRO A 715 8.91 13.87 0.70
N VAL A 716 8.07 14.79 1.19
CA VAL A 716 6.92 14.45 2.02
C VAL A 716 5.68 14.44 1.14
N VAL A 717 5.00 13.29 1.07
CA VAL A 717 3.70 13.17 0.42
C VAL A 717 2.65 13.90 1.25
N ILE A 718 1.86 14.74 0.59
CA ILE A 718 0.80 15.56 1.20
C ILE A 718 -0.60 15.14 0.75
N SER A 719 -0.73 14.42 -0.37
CA SER A 719 -1.98 13.73 -0.75
C SER A 719 -1.73 12.51 -1.64
N VAL A 720 -2.66 11.57 -1.61
CA VAL A 720 -2.78 10.40 -2.51
C VAL A 720 -4.24 10.27 -2.88
N TYR A 721 -4.56 10.46 -4.16
CA TYR A 721 -5.92 10.38 -4.69
C TYR A 721 -6.09 9.14 -5.57
N HIS A 722 -6.98 8.24 -5.16
CA HIS A 722 -7.46 7.13 -5.98
C HIS A 722 -8.52 7.62 -7.00
N PRO A 723 -8.76 6.88 -8.09
CA PRO A 723 -9.78 7.23 -9.08
C PRO A 723 -11.18 7.36 -8.47
N ASP A 724 -11.91 8.39 -8.90
CA ASP A 724 -13.13 8.87 -8.22
C ASP A 724 -14.21 7.79 -8.06
N VAL A 725 -14.35 6.91 -9.06
CA VAL A 725 -15.33 5.81 -9.06
C VAL A 725 -15.05 4.73 -8.01
N TYR A 726 -13.85 4.73 -7.40
CA TYR A 726 -13.44 3.85 -6.31
C TYR A 726 -13.14 4.60 -5.00
N SER A 727 -13.12 5.94 -4.98
CA SER A 727 -12.72 6.69 -3.77
C SER A 727 -13.85 6.81 -2.74
N SER A 728 -13.53 6.67 -1.45
CA SER A 728 -14.49 6.61 -0.35
C SER A 728 -14.88 7.96 0.24
N ASN A 729 -13.99 8.96 0.10
CA ASN A 729 -14.04 10.27 0.78
C ASN A 729 -13.83 11.47 -0.18
N GLY A 730 -13.68 11.24 -1.49
CA GLY A 730 -13.58 12.30 -2.51
C GLY A 730 -12.24 13.07 -2.52
N ARG A 731 -12.20 14.18 -3.26
CA ARG A 731 -11.01 15.06 -3.39
C ARG A 731 -11.06 16.27 -2.44
N GLY A 732 -10.09 17.18 -2.54
CA GLY A 732 -10.03 18.44 -1.81
C GLY A 732 -9.28 18.38 -0.48
N LEU A 733 -9.13 19.54 0.16
CA LEU A 733 -8.42 19.70 1.43
C LEU A 733 -9.23 19.13 2.62
N ILE A 734 -8.51 18.88 3.72
CA ILE A 734 -9.08 18.65 5.06
C ILE A 734 -9.07 19.97 5.83
N GLU A 735 -10.25 20.46 6.18
CA GLU A 735 -10.46 21.77 6.81
C GLU A 735 -10.23 21.74 8.34
N GLN A 736 -10.36 20.57 8.98
CA GLN A 736 -10.17 20.35 10.41
C GLN A 736 -9.84 18.87 10.71
N PRO A 737 -9.18 18.55 11.84
CA PRO A 737 -9.05 17.16 12.31
C PRO A 737 -10.38 16.57 12.79
N ASP A 738 -10.40 15.27 13.03
CA ASP A 738 -11.52 14.57 13.67
C ASP A 738 -11.59 14.87 15.19
N ASP A 739 -12.80 14.82 15.77
CA ASP A 739 -13.12 15.33 17.12
C ASP A 739 -12.78 14.39 18.32
N PRO A 740 -11.68 13.63 18.27
CA PRO A 740 -10.81 13.56 19.46
C PRO A 740 -9.33 13.84 19.15
N CYS A 741 -9.00 14.13 17.89
CA CYS A 741 -7.66 14.25 17.37
C CYS A 741 -7.26 15.72 17.08
N SER A 742 -7.90 16.68 17.76
CA SER A 742 -7.49 18.08 17.71
C SER A 742 -6.20 18.33 18.51
N ASN A 743 -5.52 19.45 18.28
CA ASN A 743 -4.35 19.83 19.09
C ASN A 743 -4.69 20.13 20.56
N ALA A 744 -5.98 20.36 20.87
CA ALA A 744 -6.44 20.66 22.23
C ALA A 744 -6.61 19.40 23.09
N ASP A 745 -6.83 18.25 22.45
CA ASP A 745 -7.06 16.96 23.12
C ASP A 745 -5.76 16.16 23.33
N TRP A 746 -4.65 16.61 22.74
CA TRP A 746 -3.33 15.98 22.87
C TRP A 746 -2.77 16.04 24.30
N THR A 747 -2.10 14.96 24.73
CA THR A 747 -1.63 14.75 26.10
C THR A 747 -0.11 14.58 26.20
N ASP A 748 0.49 15.25 27.18
CA ASP A 748 1.92 15.22 27.50
C ASP A 748 2.24 14.07 28.48
N THR A 749 1.94 12.84 28.08
CA THR A 749 1.99 11.63 28.94
C THR A 749 3.15 10.71 28.56
N TYR A 750 4.38 11.09 28.93
CA TYR A 750 5.59 10.36 28.54
C TYR A 750 6.26 9.59 29.68
N HIS A 751 6.75 8.39 29.39
CA HIS A 751 7.67 7.65 30.25
C HIS A 751 9.11 8.17 30.08
N PRO A 752 9.89 8.44 31.16
CA PRO A 752 9.59 8.18 32.57
C PRO A 752 9.12 9.43 33.35
N ASP A 753 8.46 10.39 32.67
CA ASP A 753 8.06 11.68 33.26
C ASP A 753 6.75 11.56 34.08
N ILE A 754 5.99 10.49 33.87
CA ILE A 754 4.79 10.11 34.64
C ILE A 754 5.12 9.04 35.71
N GLU A 755 4.53 9.18 36.90
CA GLU A 755 4.67 8.27 38.07
C GLU A 755 3.54 7.22 38.14
#